data_AF-A0AAV9SCA7-F1
#
_entry.id   AF-A0AAV9SCA7-F1
#
_cell.length_a   1.000
_cell.length_b   1.000
_cell.length_c   1.000
_cell.angle_alpha   90.00
_cell.angle_beta   90.00
_cell.angle_gamma   90.00
#
_symmetry.space_group_name_H-M   'P 1'
#
loop_
_entity.id
_entity.type
_entity.pdbx_description
1 polymer ?
#
loop_
_entity_poly.entity_id
_entity_poly.type
_entity_poly.pdbx_seq_one_letter_code
_entity_poly.pdbx_strand_id
1 'polypeptide(L)'
;MATTEKETPAKKAAAPSVSQINAEYVTQLANKYWAPHAKEKLPFDPQVMEDVYEKEILMSKFAIRKIMLLEFSQYLENYLWVNYMPEVSSKAFIMSICCIVNEKFRENVPAWEVFKKEPTHFPFFFRCVMEAVLADEEAGFTLKEQTVLLVFLDHCFNSLEVDLIREQVQQLISLPMWMCLLPSRLQQELKKVPKLQKFWNLIKKKFDKMDAEAIKQATKERTFLSSLLKKFRAVLTSVPAEGPVSMDKVVYCERFIELLIDLEALLPTRRWFNTVLDDAHLLVNCQLSGLTKREKEGHLFCQLLDMLKFYTGFEINDQTGNALTQKEMTTLHYDRITSLQRAAFAHFPELHDFALSNVAAVDTRESLTKLFGHLSPNMLHRVASYLCLLPELPEGQDTTIEKEFLLEMMVSRHERRISQIEQLNQMPVYPTEKIIWDENIVPTEYYSGEGCLALPKLNLQFLTLHDYLLRNFNLFRLESTYEIRQDIEDVVWRMKPWQSEYGGVVFGGWARMAQTITSFSIVEVAKPNIGESWPARVRADVTINLNVQDHIKQEWEGLRKHDVCFLITLRPMLLYGTRFDRRQPFLDQTGLVYVRGCEVQGMLDEKGRVIEEGPEPKPKLRGDTRTFRVWLDPNQYQQDMTSSIQNGTEDPYETFNVIMRRKPKENNFKAVLETIRHLMNTECVVPDWLHDIILGYGDPGSAHYSKMPNQISTLDFNDTFLSLDHLRSCFPGCTIKVIEDYPELQVPPFRIKFPISNTKDKGKKRKADEEEKDDEEDKTLIVEPYVAPNRGPYPYNQPK
;
A
#
# COMPACT_ATOMS: atom_id res chain seq x y z
N MET A 1 0.63 11.94 -44.56
CA MET A 1 1.80 12.54 -43.89
C MET A 1 1.28 13.40 -42.76
N ALA A 2 1.11 12.79 -41.59
CA ALA A 2 0.80 13.46 -40.33
C ALA A 2 1.97 13.13 -39.40
N THR A 3 2.71 14.14 -39.00
CA THR A 3 3.86 14.04 -38.10
C THR A 3 3.35 13.75 -36.70
N THR A 4 3.48 12.49 -36.26
CA THR A 4 3.38 12.10 -34.86
C THR A 4 4.58 12.69 -34.12
N GLU A 5 4.33 13.69 -33.27
CA GLU A 5 5.34 14.19 -32.34
C GLU A 5 5.71 13.06 -31.37
N LYS A 6 6.96 12.61 -31.44
CA LYS A 6 7.55 11.68 -30.48
C LYS A 6 7.73 12.41 -29.15
N GLU A 7 7.01 11.97 -28.13
CA GLU A 7 7.31 12.32 -26.74
C GLU A 7 8.75 11.89 -26.41
N THR A 8 9.61 12.86 -26.13
CA THR A 8 10.96 12.62 -25.61
C THR A 8 10.86 12.13 -24.17
N PRO A 9 11.53 11.02 -23.79
CA PRO A 9 11.56 10.55 -22.42
C PRO A 9 12.23 11.60 -21.51
N ALA A 10 11.65 11.78 -20.32
CA ALA A 10 12.06 12.74 -19.31
C ALA A 10 13.54 12.58 -18.96
N LYS A 11 14.36 13.54 -19.42
CA LYS A 11 15.70 13.75 -18.85
C LYS A 11 15.51 14.10 -17.37
N LYS A 12 16.47 13.74 -16.51
CA LYS A 12 16.76 14.52 -15.29
C LYS A 12 16.58 15.99 -15.64
N ALA A 13 15.61 16.67 -15.03
CA ALA A 13 15.65 18.12 -15.00
C ALA A 13 16.95 18.43 -14.26
N ALA A 14 18.02 18.71 -15.01
CA ALA A 14 19.30 19.08 -14.42
C ALA A 14 19.00 20.25 -13.47
N ALA A 15 19.38 20.11 -12.20
CA ALA A 15 19.19 21.17 -11.22
C ALA A 15 19.71 22.48 -11.84
N PRO A 16 18.85 23.50 -12.00
CA PRO A 16 19.22 24.69 -12.73
C PRO A 16 20.40 25.37 -12.06
N SER A 17 21.29 25.96 -12.86
CA SER A 17 22.39 26.74 -12.28
C SER A 17 21.81 27.90 -11.47
N VAL A 18 22.50 28.34 -10.42
CA VAL A 18 22.08 29.49 -9.60
C VAL A 18 21.75 30.74 -10.46
N SER A 19 22.46 30.91 -11.57
CA SER A 19 22.18 31.96 -12.56
C SER A 19 20.85 31.81 -13.31
N GLN A 20 20.43 30.59 -13.64
CA GLN A 20 19.14 30.31 -14.28
C GLN A 20 17.97 30.49 -13.30
N ILE A 21 18.16 30.09 -12.03
CA ILE A 21 17.18 30.30 -10.96
C ILE A 21 16.97 31.80 -10.72
N ASN A 22 18.06 32.58 -10.63
CA ASN A 22 17.98 34.03 -10.40
C ASN A 22 17.40 34.83 -11.58
N ALA A 23 17.47 34.29 -12.80
CA ALA A 23 16.88 34.91 -13.99
C ALA A 23 15.38 34.62 -14.14
N GLU A 24 14.84 33.67 -13.38
CA GLU A 24 13.45 33.24 -13.48
C GLU A 24 12.50 34.25 -12.82
N TYR A 25 11.37 34.53 -13.48
CA TYR A 25 10.39 35.55 -13.03
C TYR A 25 9.87 35.30 -11.61
N VAL A 26 9.60 34.04 -11.27
CA VAL A 26 9.19 33.61 -9.92
C VAL A 26 10.20 34.01 -8.85
N THR A 27 11.50 33.84 -9.11
CA THR A 27 12.56 34.18 -8.15
C THR A 27 12.68 35.69 -7.95
N GLN A 28 12.44 36.48 -9.00
CA GLN A 28 12.41 37.94 -8.90
C GLN A 28 11.22 38.42 -8.06
N LEU A 29 10.04 37.83 -8.26
CA LEU A 29 8.87 38.07 -7.42
C LEU A 29 9.13 37.67 -5.97
N ALA A 30 9.70 36.49 -5.75
CA ALA A 30 10.04 36.02 -4.41
C ALA A 30 10.93 37.02 -3.68
N ASN A 31 12.03 37.47 -4.31
CA ASN A 31 12.94 38.45 -3.72
C ASN A 31 12.28 39.80 -3.39
N LYS A 32 11.20 40.16 -4.10
CA LYS A 32 10.48 41.42 -3.90
C LYS A 32 9.42 41.32 -2.79
N TYR A 33 8.82 40.15 -2.58
CA TYR A 33 7.63 40.00 -1.73
C TYR A 33 7.79 39.05 -0.53
N TRP A 34 8.47 37.89 -0.67
CA TRP A 34 8.38 36.86 0.38
C TRP A 34 9.68 36.11 0.71
N ALA A 35 10.71 36.15 -0.14
CA ALA A 35 11.94 35.38 0.03
C ALA A 35 12.58 35.60 1.41
N PRO A 36 13.10 34.55 2.06
CA PRO A 36 13.55 34.62 3.46
C PRO A 36 14.74 35.57 3.67
N HIS A 37 15.60 35.73 2.65
CA HIS A 37 16.82 36.54 2.73
C HIS A 37 16.62 38.01 2.32
N ALA A 38 15.44 38.38 1.81
CA ALA A 38 15.15 39.75 1.42
C ALA A 38 14.87 40.62 2.67
N LYS A 39 15.66 41.69 2.84
CA LYS A 39 15.57 42.61 3.99
C LYS A 39 14.41 43.61 3.89
N GLU A 40 14.06 44.03 2.68
CA GLU A 40 12.95 44.93 2.40
C GLU A 40 11.97 44.23 1.46
N LYS A 41 10.80 43.86 2.00
CA LYS A 41 9.73 43.18 1.27
C LYS A 41 8.58 44.15 1.05
N LEU A 42 7.96 44.11 -0.11
CA LEU A 42 6.73 44.84 -0.35
C LEU A 42 5.55 44.24 0.43
N PRO A 43 4.51 45.05 0.74
CA PRO A 43 3.29 44.54 1.36
C PRO A 43 2.58 43.52 0.46
N PHE A 44 1.69 42.74 1.08
CA PHE A 44 0.86 41.77 0.38
C PHE A 44 0.02 42.45 -0.72
N ASP A 45 0.07 41.85 -1.91
CA ASP A 45 -0.70 42.25 -3.08
C ASP A 45 -1.41 41.00 -3.65
N PRO A 46 -2.76 40.95 -3.60
CA PRO A 46 -3.55 39.84 -4.16
C PRO A 46 -3.28 39.60 -5.64
N GLN A 47 -2.98 40.64 -6.42
CA GLN A 47 -2.76 40.51 -7.86
C GLN A 47 -1.49 39.69 -8.17
N VAL A 48 -0.48 39.75 -7.30
CA VAL A 48 0.74 38.93 -7.46
C VAL A 48 0.41 37.45 -7.37
N MET A 49 -0.49 37.08 -6.45
CA MET A 49 -0.91 35.69 -6.27
C MET A 49 -1.75 35.20 -7.46
N GLU A 50 -2.69 36.00 -7.93
CA GLU A 50 -3.48 35.72 -9.14
C GLU A 50 -2.56 35.55 -10.37
N ASP A 51 -1.61 36.47 -10.56
CA ASP A 51 -0.63 36.42 -11.65
C ASP A 51 0.26 35.17 -11.59
N VAL A 52 0.74 34.79 -10.40
CA VAL A 52 1.52 33.56 -10.21
C VAL A 52 0.70 32.33 -10.58
N TYR A 53 -0.56 32.27 -10.13
CA TYR A 53 -1.43 31.15 -10.44
C TYR A 53 -1.73 31.06 -11.94
N GLU A 54 -2.22 32.14 -12.56
CA GLU A 54 -2.64 32.12 -13.95
C GLU A 54 -1.44 31.96 -14.91
N LYS A 55 -0.37 32.76 -14.72
CA LYS A 55 0.73 32.86 -15.69
C LYS A 55 1.82 31.83 -15.48
N GLU A 56 2.08 31.42 -14.23
CA GLU A 56 3.18 30.50 -13.94
C GLU A 56 2.70 29.06 -13.67
N ILE A 57 1.55 28.87 -13.01
CA ILE A 57 1.03 27.53 -12.71
C ILE A 57 0.11 27.03 -13.84
N LEU A 58 -0.96 27.76 -14.15
CA LEU A 58 -2.00 27.32 -15.08
C LEU A 58 -1.50 27.32 -16.55
N MET A 59 -0.91 28.42 -17.01
CA MET A 59 -0.36 28.52 -18.38
C MET A 59 0.77 27.52 -18.65
N SER A 60 1.56 27.14 -17.63
CA SER A 60 2.58 26.10 -17.74
C SER A 60 2.02 24.67 -17.64
N LYS A 61 0.70 24.52 -17.50
CA LYS A 61 0.00 23.26 -17.25
C LYS A 61 0.53 22.53 -16.00
N PHE A 62 0.73 23.26 -14.92
CA PHE A 62 1.23 22.74 -13.63
C PHE A 62 2.64 22.14 -13.77
N ALA A 63 3.54 22.81 -14.49
CA ALA A 63 4.89 22.31 -14.67
C ALA A 63 5.60 22.14 -13.32
N ILE A 64 6.03 20.91 -13.01
CA ILE A 64 6.68 20.53 -11.75
C ILE A 64 7.77 21.51 -11.32
N ARG A 65 8.63 21.93 -12.26
CA ARG A 65 9.74 22.84 -12.02
C ARG A 65 9.29 24.22 -11.51
N LYS A 66 8.15 24.73 -11.97
CA LYS A 66 7.59 26.02 -11.52
C LYS A 66 7.09 25.92 -10.09
N ILE A 67 6.40 24.83 -9.78
CA ILE A 67 5.85 24.57 -8.44
C ILE A 67 6.98 24.35 -7.43
N MET A 68 8.01 23.58 -7.80
CA MET A 68 9.24 23.41 -7.00
C MET A 68 9.90 24.75 -6.64
N LEU A 69 10.03 25.68 -7.60
CA LEU A 69 10.64 26.99 -7.35
C LEU A 69 9.80 27.83 -6.39
N LEU A 70 8.48 27.77 -6.50
CA LEU A 70 7.56 28.44 -5.57
C LEU A 70 7.69 27.86 -4.16
N GLU A 71 7.67 26.53 -4.02
CA GLU A 71 7.85 25.84 -2.74
C GLU A 71 9.21 26.19 -2.11
N PHE A 72 10.30 26.05 -2.86
CA PHE A 72 11.65 26.31 -2.39
C PHE A 72 11.85 27.77 -1.95
N SER A 73 11.13 28.70 -2.57
CA SER A 73 11.14 30.11 -2.20
C SER A 73 10.35 30.43 -0.92
N GLN A 74 9.74 29.44 -0.27
CA GLN A 74 8.85 29.55 0.90
C GLN A 74 7.58 30.36 0.60
N TYR A 75 6.99 30.15 -0.58
CA TYR A 75 5.78 30.86 -1.01
C TYR A 75 4.59 30.62 -0.08
N LEU A 76 4.44 29.39 0.44
CA LEU A 76 3.36 29.06 1.37
C LEU A 76 3.53 29.74 2.73
N GLU A 77 4.72 29.66 3.31
CA GLU A 77 5.03 30.11 4.66
C GLU A 77 5.14 31.62 4.78
N ASN A 78 5.67 32.28 3.74
CA ASN A 78 6.00 33.70 3.80
C ASN A 78 5.03 34.59 3.01
N TYR A 79 4.17 34.04 2.15
CA TYR A 79 3.24 34.82 1.34
C TYR A 79 1.79 34.34 1.38
N LEU A 80 1.52 33.06 1.15
CA LEU A 80 0.15 32.58 1.06
C LEU A 80 -0.54 32.52 2.43
N TRP A 81 -0.09 31.62 3.32
CA TRP A 81 -0.87 31.32 4.52
C TRP A 81 -0.95 32.49 5.51
N VAL A 82 0.17 33.23 5.65
CA VAL A 82 0.26 34.40 6.54
C VAL A 82 -0.67 35.55 6.13
N ASN A 83 -1.13 35.58 4.88
CA ASN A 83 -2.05 36.59 4.36
C ASN A 83 -3.44 36.01 4.00
N TYR A 84 -3.68 34.73 4.29
CA TYR A 84 -4.95 34.10 3.94
C TYR A 84 -6.05 34.51 4.93
N MET A 85 -7.11 35.12 4.42
CA MET A 85 -8.32 35.45 5.16
C MET A 85 -9.56 35.14 4.31
N PRO A 86 -10.74 34.86 4.91
CA PRO A 86 -11.95 34.57 4.17
C PRO A 86 -12.32 35.62 3.11
N GLU A 87 -12.03 36.89 3.36
CA GLU A 87 -12.36 38.03 2.51
C GLU A 87 -11.52 38.09 1.22
N VAL A 88 -10.30 37.55 1.25
CA VAL A 88 -9.37 37.53 0.11
C VAL A 88 -9.27 36.16 -0.56
N SER A 89 -10.04 35.18 -0.07
CA SER A 89 -10.04 33.82 -0.60
C SER A 89 -10.56 33.79 -2.04
N SER A 90 -9.75 33.27 -2.95
CA SER A 90 -10.09 33.12 -4.37
C SER A 90 -9.72 31.72 -4.88
N LYS A 91 -10.14 31.40 -6.11
CA LYS A 91 -9.73 30.17 -6.79
C LYS A 91 -8.21 30.03 -6.82
N ALA A 92 -7.50 31.07 -7.26
CA ALA A 92 -6.04 31.06 -7.35
C ALA A 92 -5.38 30.84 -5.99
N PHE A 93 -5.95 31.43 -4.92
CA PHE A 93 -5.43 31.28 -3.57
C PHE A 93 -5.55 29.82 -3.10
N ILE A 94 -6.74 29.24 -3.25
CA ILE A 94 -7.03 27.87 -2.83
C ILE A 94 -6.13 26.89 -3.58
N MET A 95 -6.07 27.03 -4.90
CA MET A 95 -5.28 26.16 -5.76
C MET A 95 -3.77 26.29 -5.49
N SER A 96 -3.27 27.52 -5.29
CA SER A 96 -1.86 27.75 -4.98
C SER A 96 -1.47 27.08 -3.66
N ILE A 97 -2.28 27.19 -2.60
CA ILE A 97 -2.03 26.50 -1.33
C ILE A 97 -1.97 24.99 -1.55
N CYS A 98 -2.98 24.41 -2.23
CA CYS A 98 -3.03 22.97 -2.49
C CYS A 98 -1.83 22.48 -3.31
N CYS A 99 -1.43 23.21 -4.36
CA CYS A 99 -0.26 22.88 -5.17
C CYS A 99 1.02 22.82 -4.34
N ILE A 100 1.26 23.81 -3.47
CA ILE A 100 2.47 23.83 -2.64
C ILE A 100 2.43 22.75 -1.56
N VAL A 101 1.27 22.46 -0.96
CA VAL A 101 1.14 21.35 0.00
C VAL A 101 1.43 20.02 -0.68
N ASN A 102 0.84 19.74 -1.84
CA ASN A 102 1.10 18.50 -2.59
C ASN A 102 2.58 18.38 -2.99
N GLU A 103 3.20 19.49 -3.37
CA GLU A 103 4.63 19.53 -3.68
C GLU A 103 5.50 19.22 -2.47
N LYS A 104 5.13 19.71 -1.27
CA LYS A 104 5.83 19.36 -0.03
C LYS A 104 5.76 17.87 0.29
N PHE A 105 4.63 17.22 0.04
CA PHE A 105 4.52 15.77 0.14
C PHE A 105 5.39 15.04 -0.89
N ARG A 106 5.43 15.54 -2.13
CA ARG A 106 6.26 14.99 -3.21
C ARG A 106 7.76 15.04 -2.88
N GLU A 107 8.22 16.14 -2.29
CA GLU A 107 9.61 16.34 -1.86
C GLU A 107 9.89 15.79 -0.45
N ASN A 108 8.89 15.19 0.21
CA ASN A 108 8.98 14.62 1.55
C ASN A 108 9.48 15.62 2.61
N VAL A 109 8.92 16.82 2.61
CA VAL A 109 9.18 17.88 3.61
C VAL A 109 7.93 18.18 4.45
N PRO A 110 8.06 18.72 5.68
CA PRO A 110 6.91 18.98 6.55
C PRO A 110 5.87 19.91 5.91
N ALA A 111 4.68 19.39 5.63
CA ALA A 111 3.63 20.11 4.90
C ALA A 111 2.72 20.99 5.79
N TRP A 112 2.60 20.65 7.09
CA TRP A 112 1.51 21.16 7.93
C TRP A 112 1.92 22.26 8.93
N GLU A 113 3.20 22.55 9.09
CA GLU A 113 3.72 23.41 10.17
C GLU A 113 3.19 24.85 10.11
N VAL A 114 3.00 25.40 8.91
CA VAL A 114 2.47 26.75 8.73
C VAL A 114 1.03 26.89 9.25
N PHE A 115 0.20 25.85 9.03
CA PHE A 115 -1.19 25.82 9.46
C PHE A 115 -1.30 25.59 10.97
N LYS A 116 -0.38 24.80 11.56
CA LYS A 116 -0.30 24.64 13.02
C LYS A 116 0.05 25.95 13.72
N LYS A 117 0.91 26.76 13.11
CA LYS A 117 1.33 28.06 13.66
C LYS A 117 0.18 29.07 13.67
N GLU A 118 -0.64 29.10 12.62
CA GLU A 118 -1.79 30.00 12.47
C GLU A 118 -3.03 29.20 12.04
N PRO A 119 -3.75 28.54 12.98
CA PRO A 119 -4.82 27.58 12.64
C PRO A 119 -6.18 28.22 12.33
N THR A 120 -6.34 29.51 12.63
CA THR A 120 -7.61 30.25 12.70
C THR A 120 -8.46 30.13 11.43
N HIS A 121 -7.86 30.24 10.25
CA HIS A 121 -8.57 30.26 8.96
C HIS A 121 -8.64 28.90 8.25
N PHE A 122 -7.99 27.86 8.77
CA PHE A 122 -7.96 26.52 8.15
C PHE A 122 -9.36 25.87 7.98
N PRO A 123 -10.29 25.96 8.95
CA PRO A 123 -11.63 25.40 8.76
C PRO A 123 -12.39 26.01 7.58
N PHE A 124 -12.24 27.32 7.35
CA PHE A 124 -12.85 28.00 6.21
C PHE A 124 -12.20 27.59 4.90
N PHE A 125 -10.86 27.58 4.85
CA PHE A 125 -10.09 27.10 3.69
C PHE A 125 -10.49 25.67 3.29
N PHE A 126 -10.53 24.75 4.26
CA PHE A 126 -10.89 23.35 4.03
C PHE A 126 -12.30 23.21 3.45
N ARG A 127 -13.26 24.01 3.92
CA ARG A 127 -14.61 24.06 3.35
C ARG A 127 -14.60 24.53 1.89
N CYS A 128 -13.83 25.58 1.58
CA CYS A 128 -13.70 26.05 0.19
C CYS A 128 -13.09 24.98 -0.73
N VAL A 129 -12.11 24.22 -0.24
CA VAL A 129 -11.54 23.07 -0.97
C VAL A 129 -12.62 22.01 -1.24
N MET A 130 -13.42 21.65 -0.22
CA MET A 130 -14.50 20.68 -0.40
C MET A 130 -15.53 21.11 -1.45
N GLU A 131 -15.90 22.40 -1.45
CA GLU A 131 -16.82 22.95 -2.44
C GLU A 131 -16.20 22.98 -3.84
N ALA A 132 -14.92 23.35 -3.96
CA ALA A 132 -14.18 23.37 -5.22
C ALA A 132 -14.03 21.96 -5.84
N VAL A 133 -13.80 20.94 -5.01
CA VAL A 133 -13.71 19.53 -5.46
C VAL A 133 -15.04 19.04 -6.03
N LEU A 134 -16.18 19.48 -5.49
CA LEU A 134 -17.51 19.11 -5.96
C LEU A 134 -18.05 20.02 -7.07
N ALA A 135 -17.36 21.11 -7.40
CA ALA A 135 -17.82 22.09 -8.36
C ALA A 135 -18.00 21.50 -9.77
N ASP A 136 -19.02 21.94 -10.50
CA ASP A 136 -19.24 21.56 -11.90
C ASP A 136 -18.29 22.32 -12.85
N GLU A 137 -18.16 21.89 -14.11
CA GLU A 137 -17.31 22.56 -15.11
C GLU A 137 -17.70 24.04 -15.31
N GLU A 138 -18.98 24.38 -15.13
CA GLU A 138 -19.50 25.75 -15.21
C GLU A 138 -18.99 26.66 -14.08
N ALA A 139 -18.57 26.10 -12.94
CA ALA A 139 -17.99 26.83 -11.83
C ALA A 139 -16.51 27.20 -12.03
N GLY A 140 -15.96 26.89 -13.22
CA GLY A 140 -14.64 27.35 -13.65
C GLY A 140 -13.46 26.52 -13.16
N PHE A 141 -13.67 25.35 -12.54
CA PHE A 141 -12.60 24.40 -12.21
C PHE A 141 -12.46 23.34 -13.30
N THR A 142 -11.26 23.25 -13.88
CA THR A 142 -10.87 22.18 -14.80
C THR A 142 -10.70 20.86 -14.06
N LEU A 143 -10.83 19.73 -14.77
CA LEU A 143 -10.66 18.41 -14.16
C LEU A 143 -9.24 18.23 -13.59
N LYS A 144 -8.22 18.81 -14.24
CA LYS A 144 -6.84 18.81 -13.73
C LYS A 144 -6.70 19.55 -12.40
N GLU A 145 -7.35 20.70 -12.25
CA GLU A 145 -7.41 21.43 -10.97
C GLU A 145 -8.12 20.59 -9.90
N GLN A 146 -9.22 19.91 -10.25
CA GLN A 146 -9.93 19.03 -9.34
C GLN A 146 -9.08 17.82 -8.91
N THR A 147 -8.26 17.27 -9.80
CA THR A 147 -7.29 16.22 -9.45
C THR A 147 -6.26 16.72 -8.43
N VAL A 148 -5.75 17.95 -8.56
CA VAL A 148 -4.84 18.54 -7.55
C VAL A 148 -5.53 18.64 -6.18
N LEU A 149 -6.80 19.07 -6.17
CA LEU A 149 -7.58 19.14 -4.94
C LEU A 149 -7.88 17.76 -4.34
N LEU A 150 -8.10 16.72 -5.17
CA LEU A 150 -8.23 15.34 -4.72
C LEU A 150 -6.97 14.84 -4.04
N VAL A 151 -5.79 15.10 -4.62
CA VAL A 151 -4.50 14.73 -4.02
C VAL A 151 -4.29 15.46 -2.69
N PHE A 152 -4.68 16.74 -2.60
CA PHE A 152 -4.64 17.47 -1.34
C PHE A 152 -5.55 16.84 -0.28
N LEU A 153 -6.78 16.45 -0.66
CA LEU A 153 -7.68 15.75 0.26
C LEU A 153 -7.14 14.39 0.69
N ASP A 154 -6.53 13.63 -0.22
CA ASP A 154 -5.85 12.38 0.10
C ASP A 154 -4.79 12.59 1.18
N HIS A 155 -3.95 13.62 1.04
CA HIS A 155 -2.99 14.01 2.06
C HIS A 155 -3.65 14.38 3.39
N CYS A 156 -4.79 15.06 3.39
CA CYS A 156 -5.55 15.34 4.62
C CYS A 156 -6.06 14.06 5.30
N PHE A 157 -6.64 13.12 4.54
CA PHE A 157 -7.11 11.84 5.09
C PHE A 157 -5.96 10.97 5.61
N ASN A 158 -4.77 11.10 5.00
CA ASN A 158 -3.55 10.42 5.43
C ASN A 158 -2.79 11.09 6.59
N SER A 159 -3.25 12.26 7.07
CA SER A 159 -2.56 13.06 8.10
C SER A 159 -3.40 13.28 9.37
N LEU A 160 -4.15 12.27 9.83
CA LEU A 160 -5.05 12.39 10.99
C LEU A 160 -4.30 12.52 12.33
N GLU A 161 -2.99 12.28 12.37
CA GLU A 161 -2.14 12.60 13.51
C GLU A 161 -2.04 14.11 13.77
N VAL A 162 -2.32 14.94 12.76
CA VAL A 162 -2.37 16.39 12.91
C VAL A 162 -3.75 16.81 13.42
N ASP A 163 -3.81 17.28 14.67
CA ASP A 163 -5.04 17.66 15.37
C ASP A 163 -5.94 18.59 14.54
N LEU A 164 -5.36 19.64 13.97
CA LEU A 164 -6.06 20.63 13.13
C LEU A 164 -6.79 19.98 11.94
N ILE A 165 -6.16 19.00 11.28
CA ILE A 165 -6.72 18.31 10.11
C ILE A 165 -7.77 17.32 10.57
N ARG A 166 -7.47 16.54 11.62
CA ARG A 166 -8.37 15.54 12.20
C ARG A 166 -9.71 16.14 12.59
N GLU A 167 -9.72 17.34 13.17
CA GLU A 167 -10.96 18.04 13.54
C GLU A 167 -11.88 18.34 12.35
N GLN A 168 -11.31 18.66 11.18
CA GLN A 168 -12.09 18.92 9.97
C GLN A 168 -12.56 17.60 9.34
N VAL A 169 -11.64 16.63 9.22
CA VAL A 169 -11.91 15.34 8.58
C VAL A 169 -12.91 14.48 9.36
N GLN A 170 -12.89 14.50 10.69
CA GLN A 170 -13.80 13.72 11.53
C GLN A 170 -15.28 13.96 11.20
N GLN A 171 -15.64 15.15 10.74
CA GLN A 171 -17.01 15.51 10.39
C GLN A 171 -17.48 14.78 9.11
N LEU A 172 -16.54 14.39 8.25
CA LEU A 172 -16.79 13.72 6.97
C LEU A 172 -16.89 12.19 7.10
N ILE A 173 -16.18 11.61 8.08
CA ILE A 173 -15.99 10.15 8.22
C ILE A 173 -16.68 9.53 9.45
N SER A 174 -17.35 10.33 10.27
CA SER A 174 -18.06 9.81 11.45
C SER A 174 -19.40 9.16 11.09
N LEU A 175 -19.98 8.40 12.03
CA LEU A 175 -21.30 7.75 11.90
C LEU A 175 -22.40 8.61 11.24
N PRO A 176 -22.54 9.93 11.48
CA PRO A 176 -23.54 10.75 10.80
C PRO A 176 -23.49 10.71 9.25
N MET A 177 -22.37 10.32 8.65
CA MET A 177 -22.25 10.14 7.19
C MET A 177 -23.25 9.12 6.63
N TRP A 178 -23.69 8.16 7.45
CA TRP A 178 -24.72 7.18 7.08
C TRP A 178 -26.09 7.78 6.73
N MET A 179 -26.27 9.10 6.86
CA MET A 179 -27.47 9.78 6.37
C MET A 179 -27.61 9.73 4.84
N CYS A 180 -26.53 9.43 4.11
CA CYS A 180 -26.56 9.25 2.67
C CYS A 180 -26.96 7.84 2.21
N LEU A 181 -26.98 6.85 3.13
CA LEU A 181 -27.35 5.47 2.80
C LEU A 181 -28.82 5.38 2.41
N LEU A 182 -29.16 4.35 1.63
CA LEU A 182 -30.56 3.97 1.48
C LEU A 182 -31.24 3.78 2.84
N PRO A 183 -32.48 4.27 3.05
CA PRO A 183 -33.17 4.10 4.33
C PRO A 183 -33.32 2.65 4.78
N SER A 184 -33.53 1.73 3.82
CA SER A 184 -33.59 0.29 4.06
C SER A 184 -32.23 -0.26 4.49
N ARG A 185 -31.14 0.14 3.81
CA ARG A 185 -29.76 -0.23 4.16
C ARG A 185 -29.37 0.25 5.54
N LEU A 186 -29.65 1.51 5.87
CA LEU A 186 -29.40 2.08 7.20
C LEU A 186 -30.11 1.26 8.29
N GLN A 187 -31.39 0.91 8.09
CA GLN A 187 -32.13 0.09 9.04
C GLN A 187 -31.53 -1.32 9.18
N GLN A 188 -31.03 -1.91 8.09
CA GLN A 188 -30.35 -3.21 8.12
C GLN A 188 -29.09 -3.16 8.99
N GLU A 189 -28.24 -2.14 8.81
CA GLU A 189 -27.00 -2.00 9.60
C GLU A 189 -27.29 -1.71 11.08
N LEU A 190 -28.28 -0.88 11.39
CA LEU A 190 -28.69 -0.60 12.76
C LEU A 190 -29.29 -1.83 13.46
N LYS A 191 -29.99 -2.70 12.73
CA LYS A 191 -30.47 -4.00 13.26
C LYS A 191 -29.32 -4.97 13.50
N LYS A 192 -28.31 -4.98 12.62
CA LYS A 192 -27.12 -5.82 12.75
C LYS A 192 -26.32 -5.49 14.01
N VAL A 193 -26.22 -4.20 14.36
CA VAL A 193 -25.58 -3.73 15.60
C VAL A 193 -26.55 -2.87 16.43
N PRO A 194 -27.42 -3.48 17.26
CA PRO A 194 -28.48 -2.77 17.98
C PRO A 194 -28.00 -1.62 18.88
N LYS A 195 -26.74 -1.64 19.32
CA LYS A 195 -26.13 -0.54 20.10
C LYS A 195 -26.06 0.76 19.31
N LEU A 196 -25.87 0.69 17.97
CA LEU A 196 -25.77 1.87 17.10
C LEU A 196 -27.09 2.63 17.00
N GLN A 197 -28.23 1.95 17.14
CA GLN A 197 -29.55 2.61 17.11
C GLN A 197 -29.66 3.72 18.16
N LYS A 198 -29.08 3.53 19.35
CA LYS A 198 -29.09 4.54 20.43
C LYS A 198 -28.28 5.77 20.04
N PHE A 199 -27.08 5.56 19.49
CA PHE A 199 -26.21 6.66 19.02
C PHE A 199 -26.83 7.40 17.84
N TRP A 200 -27.41 6.67 16.89
CA TRP A 200 -28.12 7.24 15.75
C TRP A 200 -29.29 8.13 16.17
N ASN A 201 -30.11 7.68 17.11
CA ASN A 201 -31.21 8.47 17.65
C ASN A 201 -30.72 9.75 18.36
N LEU A 202 -29.56 9.68 19.03
CA LEU A 202 -28.94 10.86 19.64
C LEU A 202 -28.44 11.86 18.58
N ILE A 203 -27.81 11.36 17.51
CA ILE A 203 -27.33 12.17 16.38
C ILE A 203 -28.52 12.89 15.72
N LYS A 204 -29.61 12.18 15.42
CA LYS A 204 -30.85 12.80 14.90
C LYS A 204 -31.38 13.89 15.83
N LYS A 205 -31.54 13.59 17.12
CA LYS A 205 -32.01 14.58 18.11
C LYS A 205 -31.11 15.81 18.22
N LYS A 206 -29.80 15.68 18.04
CA LYS A 206 -28.86 16.82 18.02
C LYS A 206 -29.01 17.60 16.72
N PHE A 207 -29.15 16.92 15.60
CA PHE A 207 -29.31 17.53 14.28
C PHE A 207 -30.62 18.32 14.17
N ASP A 208 -31.72 17.80 14.69
CA ASP A 208 -33.04 18.46 14.67
C ASP A 208 -33.09 19.73 15.56
N LYS A 209 -32.09 19.93 16.44
CA LYS A 209 -31.96 21.11 17.32
C LYS A 209 -31.02 22.18 16.77
N MET A 210 -30.31 21.91 15.68
CA MET A 210 -29.42 22.87 15.05
C MET A 210 -30.23 23.94 14.30
N ASP A 211 -29.67 25.13 14.12
CA ASP A 211 -30.24 26.15 13.25
C ASP A 211 -30.15 25.76 11.77
N ALA A 212 -30.89 26.46 10.91
CA ALA A 212 -31.00 26.12 9.49
C ALA A 212 -29.65 26.17 8.74
N GLU A 213 -28.76 27.10 9.10
CA GLU A 213 -27.46 27.22 8.44
C GLU A 213 -26.51 26.11 8.89
N ALA A 214 -26.48 25.81 10.19
CA ALA A 214 -25.74 24.67 10.73
C ALA A 214 -26.24 23.32 10.17
N ILE A 215 -27.55 23.15 9.97
CA ILE A 215 -28.12 21.95 9.33
C ILE A 215 -27.61 21.82 7.89
N LYS A 216 -27.63 22.91 7.12
CA LYS A 216 -27.15 22.92 5.74
C LYS A 216 -25.68 22.57 5.66
N GLN A 217 -24.86 23.17 6.52
CA GLN A 217 -23.42 22.89 6.59
C GLN A 217 -23.13 21.45 7.00
N ALA A 218 -23.74 20.97 8.09
CA ALA A 218 -23.57 19.60 8.54
C ALA A 218 -24.06 18.57 7.52
N THR A 219 -25.10 18.88 6.75
CA THR A 219 -25.58 18.02 5.65
C THR A 219 -24.52 17.93 4.56
N LYS A 220 -23.97 19.07 4.12
CA LYS A 220 -22.89 19.11 3.11
C LYS A 220 -21.71 18.24 3.53
N GLU A 221 -21.23 18.40 4.76
CA GLU A 221 -20.11 17.63 5.33
C GLU A 221 -20.40 16.13 5.37
N ARG A 222 -21.54 15.73 5.93
CA ARG A 222 -21.90 14.32 6.10
C ARG A 222 -22.19 13.60 4.79
N THR A 223 -22.64 14.32 3.76
CA THR A 223 -22.86 13.76 2.42
C THR A 223 -21.69 13.97 1.47
N PHE A 224 -20.61 14.62 1.91
CA PHE A 224 -19.49 15.02 1.04
C PHE A 224 -18.92 13.85 0.25
N LEU A 225 -18.51 12.78 0.93
CA LEU A 225 -17.93 11.60 0.28
C LEU A 225 -18.94 10.91 -0.65
N SER A 226 -20.22 10.83 -0.28
CA SER A 226 -21.27 10.28 -1.16
C SER A 226 -21.47 11.11 -2.44
N SER A 227 -21.47 12.44 -2.32
CA SER A 227 -21.52 13.35 -3.48
C SER A 227 -20.27 13.22 -4.35
N LEU A 228 -19.11 13.04 -3.73
CA LEU A 228 -17.84 12.84 -4.40
C LEU A 228 -17.80 11.52 -5.19
N LEU A 229 -18.34 10.43 -4.63
CA LEU A 229 -18.54 9.16 -5.34
C LEU A 229 -19.43 9.32 -6.58
N LYS A 230 -20.53 10.08 -6.47
CA LYS A 230 -21.43 10.36 -7.60
C LYS A 230 -20.73 11.14 -8.71
N LYS A 231 -19.94 12.16 -8.35
CA LYS A 231 -19.14 12.93 -9.30
C LYS A 231 -18.13 12.04 -10.03
N PHE A 232 -17.38 11.21 -9.30
CA PHE A 232 -16.47 10.26 -9.92
C PHE A 232 -17.18 9.29 -10.88
N ARG A 233 -18.34 8.75 -10.49
CA ARG A 233 -19.14 7.90 -11.38
C ARG A 233 -19.51 8.61 -12.68
N ALA A 234 -19.89 9.89 -12.62
CA ALA A 234 -20.20 10.68 -13.81
C ALA A 234 -18.96 10.85 -14.72
N VAL A 235 -17.79 11.16 -14.14
CA VAL A 235 -16.52 11.24 -14.89
C VAL A 235 -16.16 9.90 -15.51
N LEU A 236 -16.24 8.80 -14.76
CA LEU A 236 -15.92 7.45 -15.23
C LEU A 236 -16.83 7.02 -16.38
N THR A 237 -18.13 7.27 -16.28
CA THR A 237 -19.11 6.94 -17.34
C THR A 237 -18.87 7.74 -18.61
N SER A 238 -18.27 8.93 -18.49
CA SER A 238 -17.93 9.78 -19.64
C SER A 238 -16.68 9.31 -20.42
N VAL A 239 -16.01 8.26 -19.97
CA VAL A 239 -14.84 7.67 -20.65
C VAL A 239 -15.31 6.59 -21.63
N PRO A 240 -15.10 6.76 -22.94
CA PRO A 240 -15.50 5.77 -23.93
C PRO A 240 -14.58 4.54 -23.91
N ALA A 241 -15.15 3.37 -24.21
CA ALA A 241 -14.40 2.10 -24.29
C ALA A 241 -13.36 2.10 -25.43
N GLU A 242 -13.65 2.78 -26.53
CA GLU A 242 -12.78 2.88 -27.71
C GLU A 242 -12.65 4.35 -28.16
N GLY A 243 -11.63 4.66 -28.97
CA GLY A 243 -11.41 6.01 -29.51
C GLY A 243 -10.58 6.92 -28.58
N PRO A 244 -10.42 8.22 -28.92
CA PRO A 244 -9.58 9.14 -28.16
C PRO A 244 -10.15 9.41 -26.77
N VAL A 245 -9.28 9.46 -25.76
CA VAL A 245 -9.62 9.74 -24.36
C VAL A 245 -8.79 10.91 -23.84
N SER A 246 -9.38 11.75 -22.98
CA SER A 246 -8.63 12.78 -22.27
C SER A 246 -7.85 12.15 -21.12
N MET A 247 -6.52 12.38 -21.09
CA MET A 247 -5.68 11.91 -19.99
C MET A 247 -6.06 12.54 -18.65
N ASP A 248 -6.61 13.75 -18.63
CA ASP A 248 -7.09 14.36 -17.37
C ASP A 248 -8.20 13.52 -16.72
N LYS A 249 -9.06 12.86 -17.53
CA LYS A 249 -10.10 11.95 -17.02
C LYS A 249 -9.51 10.67 -16.45
N VAL A 250 -8.50 10.12 -17.13
CA VAL A 250 -7.80 8.90 -16.70
C VAL A 250 -7.11 9.16 -15.36
N VAL A 251 -6.28 10.21 -15.28
CA VAL A 251 -5.53 10.57 -14.07
C VAL A 251 -6.47 10.96 -12.93
N TYR A 252 -7.58 11.66 -13.19
CA TYR A 252 -8.61 11.90 -12.17
C TYR A 252 -9.16 10.58 -11.62
N CYS A 253 -9.48 9.61 -12.49
CA CYS A 253 -10.00 8.32 -12.05
C CYS A 253 -8.96 7.54 -11.23
N GLU A 254 -7.70 7.54 -11.64
CA GLU A 254 -6.60 6.88 -10.91
C GLU A 254 -6.42 7.48 -9.51
N ARG A 255 -6.29 8.80 -9.40
CA ARG A 255 -6.18 9.52 -8.10
C ARG A 255 -7.43 9.34 -7.24
N PHE A 256 -8.60 9.18 -7.85
CA PHE A 256 -9.80 8.88 -7.11
C PHE A 256 -9.78 7.48 -6.49
N ILE A 257 -9.35 6.47 -7.23
CA ILE A 257 -9.21 5.12 -6.66
C ILE A 257 -8.12 5.09 -5.59
N GLU A 258 -7.02 5.82 -5.75
CA GLU A 258 -6.00 6.00 -4.71
C GLU A 258 -6.61 6.53 -3.41
N LEU A 259 -7.40 7.61 -3.46
CA LEU A 259 -8.12 8.14 -2.30
C LEU A 259 -9.01 7.08 -1.64
N LEU A 260 -9.72 6.27 -2.42
CA LEU A 260 -10.58 5.21 -1.88
C LEU A 260 -9.78 4.09 -1.21
N ILE A 261 -8.64 3.72 -1.78
CA ILE A 261 -7.73 2.73 -1.19
C ILE A 261 -7.29 3.22 0.18
N ASP A 262 -6.84 4.46 0.29
CA ASP A 262 -6.33 5.01 1.55
C ASP A 262 -7.43 5.18 2.61
N LEU A 263 -8.62 5.62 2.21
CA LEU A 263 -9.78 5.66 3.10
C LEU A 263 -10.16 4.28 3.62
N GLU A 264 -10.10 3.25 2.78
CA GLU A 264 -10.45 1.87 3.14
C GLU A 264 -9.34 1.14 3.90
N ALA A 265 -8.08 1.58 3.76
CA ALA A 265 -6.89 0.98 4.36
C ALA A 265 -6.54 1.56 5.75
N LEU A 266 -7.31 2.54 6.23
CA LEU A 266 -7.15 3.18 7.53
C LEU A 266 -8.42 3.02 8.37
N LEU A 267 -8.31 2.40 9.56
CA LEU A 267 -9.50 2.02 10.36
C LEU A 267 -10.41 3.22 10.73
N PRO A 268 -9.89 4.38 11.20
CA PRO A 268 -10.72 5.56 11.48
C PRO A 268 -11.62 6.03 10.32
N THR A 269 -11.12 6.00 9.09
CA THR A 269 -11.84 6.40 7.88
C THR A 269 -12.75 5.28 7.38
N ARG A 270 -12.24 4.05 7.37
CA ARG A 270 -12.95 2.83 6.93
C ARG A 270 -14.23 2.56 7.71
N ARG A 271 -14.18 2.71 9.04
CA ARG A 271 -15.19 2.23 10.00
C ARG A 271 -16.65 2.48 9.62
N TRP A 272 -16.92 3.63 9.02
CA TRP A 272 -18.26 4.02 8.57
C TRP A 272 -18.33 4.13 7.04
N PHE A 273 -17.22 4.51 6.39
CA PHE A 273 -17.16 4.71 4.95
C PHE A 273 -17.28 3.41 4.14
N ASN A 274 -16.75 2.28 4.62
CA ASN A 274 -16.83 0.99 3.91
C ASN A 274 -18.29 0.62 3.57
N THR A 275 -19.22 0.88 4.49
CA THR A 275 -20.67 0.68 4.25
C THR A 275 -21.23 1.62 3.18
N VAL A 276 -20.78 2.89 3.17
CA VAL A 276 -21.20 3.88 2.16
C VAL A 276 -20.65 3.54 0.78
N LEU A 277 -19.42 3.05 0.71
CA LEU A 277 -18.80 2.60 -0.53
C LEU A 277 -19.49 1.35 -1.10
N ASP A 278 -19.85 0.38 -0.26
CA ASP A 278 -20.65 -0.79 -0.63
C ASP A 278 -22.06 -0.40 -1.12
N ASP A 279 -22.74 0.55 -0.46
CA ASP A 279 -24.07 1.04 -0.86
C ASP A 279 -24.04 1.81 -2.20
N ALA A 280 -22.90 2.44 -2.52
CA ALA A 280 -22.70 3.13 -3.79
C ALA A 280 -22.45 2.18 -4.98
N HIS A 281 -22.23 0.88 -4.74
CA HIS A 281 -21.89 -0.13 -5.75
C HIS A 281 -20.73 0.27 -6.65
N LEU A 282 -19.75 0.99 -6.10
CA LEU A 282 -18.72 1.63 -6.91
C LEU A 282 -17.83 0.61 -7.63
N LEU A 283 -17.45 -0.47 -6.93
CA LEU A 283 -16.57 -1.50 -7.48
C LEU A 283 -17.16 -2.14 -8.76
N VAL A 284 -18.48 -2.37 -8.76
CA VAL A 284 -19.21 -2.90 -9.93
C VAL A 284 -19.21 -1.89 -11.07
N ASN A 285 -19.46 -0.61 -10.78
CA ASN A 285 -19.38 0.46 -11.79
C ASN A 285 -17.96 0.55 -12.40
N CYS A 286 -16.91 0.42 -11.59
CA CYS A 286 -15.53 0.44 -12.06
C CYS A 286 -15.20 -0.76 -12.94
N GLN A 287 -15.57 -1.98 -12.54
CA GLN A 287 -15.31 -3.20 -13.30
C GLN A 287 -15.95 -3.18 -14.70
N LEU A 288 -17.17 -2.68 -14.79
CA LEU A 288 -17.93 -2.60 -16.05
C LEU A 288 -17.63 -1.34 -16.88
N SER A 289 -16.76 -0.46 -16.40
CA SER A 289 -16.49 0.83 -17.06
C SER A 289 -15.81 0.68 -18.41
N GLY A 290 -15.91 1.73 -19.25
CA GLY A 290 -15.14 1.78 -20.50
C GLY A 290 -13.63 1.81 -20.27
N LEU A 291 -13.18 2.33 -19.12
CA LEU A 291 -11.75 2.48 -18.80
C LEU A 291 -11.06 1.12 -18.61
N THR A 292 -11.71 0.14 -17.99
CA THR A 292 -11.13 -1.22 -17.80
C THR A 292 -10.96 -1.98 -19.12
N LYS A 293 -11.69 -1.60 -20.17
CA LYS A 293 -11.58 -2.18 -21.51
C LYS A 293 -10.37 -1.63 -22.29
N ARG A 294 -9.70 -0.59 -21.77
CA ARG A 294 -8.54 0.04 -22.42
C ARG A 294 -7.24 -0.52 -21.84
N GLU A 295 -6.62 -1.45 -22.56
CA GLU A 295 -5.42 -2.18 -22.09
C GLU A 295 -4.23 -1.27 -21.75
N LYS A 296 -4.07 -0.12 -22.41
CA LYS A 296 -2.93 0.79 -22.18
C LYS A 296 -3.28 1.89 -21.19
N GLU A 297 -4.27 2.72 -21.52
CA GLU A 297 -4.62 3.89 -20.71
C GLU A 297 -5.34 3.51 -19.40
N GLY A 298 -6.00 2.35 -19.35
CA GLY A 298 -6.68 1.85 -18.16
C GLY A 298 -5.85 0.92 -17.29
N HIS A 299 -4.60 0.61 -17.67
CA HIS A 299 -3.78 -0.40 -16.98
C HIS A 299 -3.56 -0.08 -15.50
N LEU A 300 -3.09 1.14 -15.20
CA LEU A 300 -2.88 1.60 -13.82
C LEU A 300 -4.20 1.63 -13.04
N PHE A 301 -5.28 2.12 -13.66
CA PHE A 301 -6.61 2.10 -13.05
C PHE A 301 -7.06 0.69 -12.66
N CYS A 302 -6.84 -0.31 -13.52
CA CYS A 302 -7.16 -1.71 -13.20
C CYS A 302 -6.33 -2.24 -12.00
N GLN A 303 -5.04 -1.92 -11.95
CA GLN A 303 -4.18 -2.33 -10.83
C GLN A 303 -4.60 -1.68 -9.50
N LEU A 304 -4.94 -0.40 -9.52
CA LEU A 304 -5.51 0.30 -8.37
C LEU A 304 -6.88 -0.28 -7.99
N LEU A 305 -7.71 -0.64 -8.96
CA LEU A 305 -9.01 -1.24 -8.72
C LEU A 305 -8.90 -2.61 -8.03
N ASP A 306 -7.88 -3.41 -8.37
CA ASP A 306 -7.59 -4.67 -7.69
C ASP A 306 -7.17 -4.44 -6.22
N MET A 307 -6.39 -3.39 -5.94
CA MET A 307 -6.07 -2.98 -4.57
C MET A 307 -7.31 -2.53 -3.80
N LEU A 308 -8.21 -1.76 -4.43
CA LEU A 308 -9.47 -1.35 -3.81
C LEU A 308 -10.38 -2.56 -3.55
N LYS A 309 -10.45 -3.53 -4.48
CA LYS A 309 -11.18 -4.79 -4.30
C LYS A 309 -10.64 -5.58 -3.10
N PHE A 310 -9.32 -5.59 -2.91
CA PHE A 310 -8.70 -6.21 -1.74
C PHE A 310 -9.16 -5.55 -0.43
N TYR A 311 -9.14 -4.21 -0.33
CA TYR A 311 -9.52 -3.51 0.91
C TYR A 311 -11.02 -3.49 1.18
N THR A 312 -11.88 -3.26 0.18
CA THR A 312 -13.35 -3.36 0.36
C THR A 312 -13.77 -4.74 0.87
N GLY A 313 -13.05 -5.78 0.45
CA GLY A 313 -13.24 -7.14 0.91
C GLY A 313 -12.37 -7.57 2.11
N PHE A 314 -11.65 -6.65 2.76
CA PHE A 314 -10.64 -7.00 3.77
C PHE A 314 -11.24 -7.76 4.97
N GLU A 315 -10.50 -8.74 5.49
CA GLU A 315 -10.93 -9.63 6.59
C GLU A 315 -10.84 -8.94 7.97
N ILE A 316 -11.56 -7.83 8.14
CA ILE A 316 -11.62 -7.05 9.40
C ILE A 316 -13.07 -6.76 9.79
N ASN A 317 -13.33 -6.74 11.09
CA ASN A 317 -14.58 -6.23 11.62
C ASN A 317 -14.49 -4.71 11.82
N ASP A 318 -15.15 -3.94 10.96
CA ASP A 318 -15.12 -2.47 10.96
C ASP A 318 -15.47 -1.84 12.33
N GLN A 319 -16.30 -2.49 13.14
CA GLN A 319 -16.73 -1.95 14.43
C GLN A 319 -15.72 -2.19 15.54
N THR A 320 -15.10 -3.37 15.57
CA THR A 320 -14.15 -3.75 16.63
C THR A 320 -12.70 -3.44 16.27
N GLY A 321 -12.36 -3.39 14.98
CA GLY A 321 -10.98 -3.31 14.49
C GLY A 321 -10.24 -4.65 14.47
N ASN A 322 -10.88 -5.74 14.92
CA ASN A 322 -10.23 -7.05 14.98
C ASN A 322 -10.28 -7.76 13.61
N ALA A 323 -9.22 -8.51 13.30
CA ALA A 323 -9.19 -9.43 12.17
C ALA A 323 -10.33 -10.46 12.29
N LEU A 324 -10.98 -10.77 11.16
CA LEU A 324 -12.01 -11.80 11.10
C LEU A 324 -11.35 -13.18 11.03
N THR A 325 -11.86 -14.11 11.81
CA THR A 325 -11.46 -15.51 11.73
C THR A 325 -12.05 -16.18 10.48
N GLN A 326 -11.45 -17.28 10.03
CA GLN A 326 -11.96 -18.07 8.91
C GLN A 326 -13.42 -18.52 9.12
N LYS A 327 -13.79 -18.83 10.37
CA LYS A 327 -15.16 -19.21 10.75
C LYS A 327 -16.12 -18.03 10.61
N GLU A 328 -15.73 -16.83 11.03
CA GLU A 328 -16.54 -15.62 10.87
C GLU A 328 -16.72 -15.25 9.40
N MET A 329 -15.65 -15.34 8.60
CA MET A 329 -15.71 -15.15 7.14
C MET A 329 -16.69 -16.11 6.47
N THR A 330 -16.61 -17.41 6.82
CA THR A 330 -17.54 -18.43 6.32
C THR A 330 -18.99 -18.13 6.74
N THR A 331 -19.19 -17.71 7.99
CA THR A 331 -20.52 -17.36 8.52
C THR A 331 -21.10 -16.15 7.78
N LEU A 332 -20.30 -15.09 7.56
CA LEU A 332 -20.71 -13.90 6.82
C LEU A 332 -21.14 -14.24 5.38
N HIS A 333 -20.39 -15.11 4.71
CA HIS A 333 -20.75 -15.59 3.36
C HIS A 333 -22.07 -16.38 3.38
N TYR A 334 -22.22 -17.31 4.32
CA TYR A 334 -23.41 -18.14 4.42
C TYR A 334 -24.64 -17.31 4.78
N ASP A 335 -24.50 -16.30 5.64
CA ASP A 335 -25.58 -15.38 5.98
C ASP A 335 -26.05 -14.58 4.76
N ARG A 336 -25.12 -14.14 3.90
CA ARG A 336 -25.46 -13.46 2.63
C ARG A 336 -26.27 -14.38 1.72
N ILE A 337 -25.76 -15.58 1.43
CA ILE A 337 -26.47 -16.56 0.59
C ILE A 337 -27.82 -16.92 1.20
N THR A 338 -27.88 -17.17 2.50
CA THR A 338 -29.13 -17.51 3.20
C THR A 338 -30.14 -16.38 3.10
N SER A 339 -29.73 -15.12 3.23
CA SER A 339 -30.61 -13.97 3.07
C SER A 339 -31.19 -13.87 1.65
N LEU A 340 -30.36 -14.15 0.64
CA LEU A 340 -30.76 -14.21 -0.76
C LEU A 340 -31.71 -15.38 -1.04
N GLN A 341 -31.43 -16.58 -0.51
CA GLN A 341 -32.32 -17.75 -0.62
C GLN A 341 -33.68 -17.50 0.06
N ARG A 342 -33.72 -16.81 1.21
CA ARG A 342 -34.98 -16.42 1.85
C ARG A 342 -35.80 -15.47 0.99
N ALA A 343 -35.15 -14.45 0.40
CA ALA A 343 -35.82 -13.53 -0.51
C ALA A 343 -36.34 -14.26 -1.76
N ALA A 344 -35.52 -15.12 -2.35
CA ALA A 344 -35.88 -15.97 -3.49
C ALA A 344 -37.09 -16.85 -3.19
N PHE A 345 -37.08 -17.60 -2.09
CA PHE A 345 -38.18 -18.51 -1.71
C PHE A 345 -39.50 -17.77 -1.48
N ALA A 346 -39.47 -16.61 -0.82
CA ALA A 346 -40.68 -15.91 -0.43
C ALA A 346 -41.34 -15.14 -1.59
N HIS A 347 -40.55 -14.64 -2.54
CA HIS A 347 -41.02 -13.62 -3.49
C HIS A 347 -40.78 -13.96 -4.97
N PHE A 348 -39.95 -14.96 -5.30
CA PHE A 348 -39.51 -15.20 -6.68
C PHE A 348 -39.69 -16.67 -7.09
N PRO A 349 -40.83 -17.03 -7.70
CA PRO A 349 -41.12 -18.40 -8.08
C PRO A 349 -40.06 -19.08 -8.96
N GLU A 350 -39.42 -18.30 -9.82
CA GLU A 350 -38.39 -18.71 -10.76
C GLU A 350 -37.08 -19.11 -10.06
N LEU A 351 -36.91 -18.78 -8.78
CA LEU A 351 -35.72 -19.05 -7.98
C LEU A 351 -35.95 -20.08 -6.86
N HIS A 352 -37.05 -20.85 -6.89
CA HIS A 352 -37.31 -21.88 -5.86
C HIS A 352 -36.21 -22.94 -5.79
N ASP A 353 -35.75 -23.44 -6.94
CA ASP A 353 -34.70 -24.46 -6.98
C ASP A 353 -33.39 -23.94 -6.38
N PHE A 354 -33.05 -22.68 -6.67
CA PHE A 354 -31.91 -21.99 -6.05
C PHE A 354 -32.11 -21.86 -4.53
N ALA A 355 -33.32 -21.48 -4.09
CA ALA A 355 -33.63 -21.25 -2.68
C ALA A 355 -33.56 -22.52 -1.83
N LEU A 356 -33.83 -23.68 -2.43
CA LEU A 356 -33.81 -25.00 -1.77
C LEU A 356 -32.46 -25.73 -1.89
N SER A 357 -31.55 -25.23 -2.72
CA SER A 357 -30.23 -25.83 -2.92
C SER A 357 -29.27 -25.57 -1.75
N ASN A 358 -28.29 -26.44 -1.55
CA ASN A 358 -27.22 -26.21 -0.58
C ASN A 358 -26.30 -25.07 -1.05
N VAL A 359 -25.74 -24.31 -0.10
CA VAL A 359 -24.87 -23.15 -0.37
C VAL A 359 -23.76 -23.46 -1.38
N ALA A 360 -23.02 -24.55 -1.16
CA ALA A 360 -21.88 -24.92 -2.03
C ALA A 360 -22.25 -25.26 -3.49
N ALA A 361 -23.53 -25.51 -3.79
CA ALA A 361 -23.98 -25.74 -5.17
C ALA A 361 -24.26 -24.41 -5.90
N VAL A 362 -24.52 -23.34 -5.17
CA VAL A 362 -25.06 -22.08 -5.70
C VAL A 362 -24.17 -20.86 -5.49
N ASP A 363 -23.11 -20.95 -4.68
CA ASP A 363 -22.28 -19.82 -4.28
C ASP A 363 -21.07 -19.57 -5.18
N THR A 364 -20.88 -20.36 -6.25
CA THR A 364 -19.82 -20.09 -7.24
C THR A 364 -20.25 -19.02 -8.23
N ARG A 365 -19.29 -18.24 -8.74
CA ARG A 365 -19.56 -17.23 -9.79
C ARG A 365 -20.27 -17.84 -10.99
N GLU A 366 -19.84 -19.02 -11.44
CA GLU A 366 -20.44 -19.75 -12.56
C GLU A 366 -21.91 -20.13 -12.28
N SER A 367 -22.18 -20.73 -11.10
CA SER A 367 -23.55 -21.07 -10.67
C SER A 367 -24.45 -19.83 -10.61
N LEU A 368 -23.98 -18.75 -9.96
CA LEU A 368 -24.75 -17.51 -9.82
C LEU A 368 -25.04 -16.87 -11.18
N THR A 369 -24.04 -16.82 -12.07
CA THR A 369 -24.20 -16.26 -13.42
C THR A 369 -25.23 -17.05 -14.21
N LYS A 370 -25.19 -18.38 -14.13
CA LYS A 370 -26.16 -19.26 -14.79
C LYS A 370 -27.58 -19.07 -14.24
N LEU A 371 -27.74 -19.03 -12.93
CA LEU A 371 -29.06 -18.94 -12.29
C LEU A 371 -29.71 -17.57 -12.49
N PHE A 372 -28.96 -16.49 -12.23
CA PHE A 372 -29.48 -15.12 -12.30
C PHE A 372 -29.45 -14.54 -13.72
N GLY A 373 -28.61 -15.07 -14.62
CA GLY A 373 -28.47 -14.59 -16.00
C GLY A 373 -29.74 -14.75 -16.85
N HIS A 374 -30.59 -15.74 -16.55
CA HIS A 374 -31.86 -15.95 -17.24
C HIS A 374 -32.97 -14.98 -16.82
N LEU A 375 -32.80 -14.27 -15.70
CA LEU A 375 -33.82 -13.36 -15.19
C LEU A 375 -33.93 -12.07 -16.01
N SER A 376 -35.09 -11.43 -15.95
CA SER A 376 -35.31 -10.12 -16.54
C SER A 376 -34.65 -9.00 -15.70
N PRO A 377 -34.32 -7.85 -16.28
CA PRO A 377 -33.75 -6.71 -15.54
C PRO A 377 -34.64 -6.28 -14.37
N ASN A 378 -35.96 -6.24 -14.56
CA ASN A 378 -36.92 -5.89 -13.52
C ASN A 378 -36.91 -6.88 -12.35
N MET A 379 -36.77 -8.17 -12.62
CA MET A 379 -36.68 -9.19 -11.57
C MET A 379 -35.38 -9.05 -10.79
N LEU A 380 -34.24 -8.87 -11.47
CA LEU A 380 -32.95 -8.64 -10.80
C LEU A 380 -32.98 -7.40 -9.90
N HIS A 381 -33.59 -6.31 -10.38
CA HIS A 381 -33.78 -5.10 -9.57
C HIS A 381 -34.61 -5.39 -8.32
N ARG A 382 -35.75 -6.09 -8.45
CA ARG A 382 -36.59 -6.45 -7.31
C ARG A 382 -35.86 -7.34 -6.31
N VAL A 383 -35.08 -8.32 -6.76
CA VAL A 383 -34.25 -9.15 -5.86
C VAL A 383 -33.27 -8.27 -5.08
N ALA A 384 -32.57 -7.36 -5.78
CA ALA A 384 -31.65 -6.42 -5.16
C ALA A 384 -32.32 -5.46 -4.16
N SER A 385 -33.55 -5.02 -4.43
CA SER A 385 -34.28 -4.16 -3.50
C SER A 385 -34.68 -4.88 -2.21
N TYR A 386 -35.04 -6.17 -2.28
CA TYR A 386 -35.28 -7.00 -1.08
C TYR A 386 -34.03 -7.16 -0.21
N LEU A 387 -32.85 -7.17 -0.83
CA LEU A 387 -31.56 -7.20 -0.14
C LEU A 387 -31.08 -5.82 0.34
N CYS A 388 -31.92 -4.79 0.22
CA CYS A 388 -31.60 -3.40 0.56
C CYS A 388 -30.40 -2.83 -0.21
N LEU A 389 -30.16 -3.31 -1.43
CA LEU A 389 -29.07 -2.83 -2.31
C LEU A 389 -29.55 -1.72 -3.24
N LEU A 390 -30.81 -1.76 -3.63
CA LEU A 390 -31.44 -0.78 -4.51
C LEU A 390 -32.76 -0.28 -3.90
N PRO A 391 -33.26 0.89 -4.34
CA PRO A 391 -34.60 1.33 -3.97
C PRO A 391 -35.64 0.35 -4.52
N GLU A 392 -36.84 0.37 -3.93
CA GLU A 392 -37.94 -0.46 -4.44
C GLU A 392 -38.33 -0.02 -5.86
N LEU A 393 -38.49 -1.00 -6.76
CA LEU A 393 -38.98 -0.77 -8.12
C LEU A 393 -40.52 -0.63 -8.08
N PRO A 394 -41.10 0.54 -8.40
CA PRO A 394 -42.55 0.73 -8.36
C PRO A 394 -43.29 -0.21 -9.32
N GLU A 395 -44.51 -0.62 -8.96
CA GLU A 395 -45.33 -1.45 -9.82
C GLU A 395 -45.63 -0.76 -11.16
N GLY A 396 -45.42 -1.48 -12.26
CA GLY A 396 -45.64 -0.97 -13.62
C GLY A 396 -44.50 -0.12 -14.20
N GLN A 397 -43.38 0.07 -13.48
CA GLN A 397 -42.19 0.74 -14.00
C GLN A 397 -41.08 -0.26 -14.34
N ASP A 398 -40.39 0.00 -15.45
CA ASP A 398 -39.18 -0.72 -15.83
C ASP A 398 -37.95 -0.12 -15.14
N THR A 399 -36.97 -0.99 -14.85
CA THR A 399 -35.69 -0.53 -14.32
C THR A 399 -34.95 0.36 -15.31
N THR A 400 -34.37 1.45 -14.82
CA THR A 400 -33.44 2.30 -15.59
C THR A 400 -32.00 1.78 -15.57
N ILE A 401 -31.73 0.76 -14.75
CA ILE A 401 -30.42 0.16 -14.56
C ILE A 401 -30.24 -1.00 -15.54
N GLU A 402 -29.09 -1.03 -16.21
CA GLU A 402 -28.72 -2.05 -17.18
C GLU A 402 -28.64 -3.45 -16.55
N LYS A 403 -29.00 -4.47 -17.34
CA LYS A 403 -29.01 -5.87 -16.90
C LYS A 403 -27.63 -6.35 -16.43
N GLU A 404 -26.59 -5.98 -17.17
CA GLU A 404 -25.21 -6.40 -16.89
C GLU A 404 -24.75 -5.90 -15.52
N PHE A 405 -25.05 -4.64 -15.19
CA PHE A 405 -24.78 -4.07 -13.87
C PHE A 405 -25.55 -4.79 -12.76
N LEU A 406 -26.85 -5.03 -12.94
CA LEU A 406 -27.67 -5.73 -11.95
C LEU A 406 -27.17 -7.15 -11.70
N LEU A 407 -26.79 -7.86 -12.76
CA LEU A 407 -26.26 -9.21 -12.67
C LEU A 407 -24.90 -9.21 -11.95
N GLU A 408 -23.97 -8.35 -12.34
CA GLU A 408 -22.64 -8.28 -11.71
C GLU A 408 -22.74 -7.90 -10.22
N MET A 409 -23.62 -6.97 -9.86
CA MET A 409 -23.88 -6.60 -8.47
C MET A 409 -24.39 -7.79 -7.65
N MET A 410 -25.29 -8.59 -8.21
CA MET A 410 -25.80 -9.78 -7.54
C MET A 410 -24.73 -10.87 -7.43
N VAL A 411 -23.94 -11.10 -8.48
CA VAL A 411 -22.91 -12.13 -8.53
C VAL A 411 -21.74 -11.79 -7.61
N SER A 412 -21.10 -10.62 -7.79
CA SER A 412 -19.91 -10.20 -7.02
C SER A 412 -20.15 -10.13 -5.50
N ARG A 413 -21.37 -9.83 -5.06
CA ARG A 413 -21.72 -9.78 -3.63
C ARG A 413 -21.80 -11.17 -2.98
N HIS A 414 -22.20 -12.17 -3.76
CA HIS A 414 -22.56 -13.51 -3.26
C HIS A 414 -21.59 -14.61 -3.74
N GLU A 415 -20.65 -14.30 -4.63
CA GLU A 415 -19.66 -15.27 -5.06
C GLU A 415 -18.72 -15.68 -3.92
N ARG A 416 -18.34 -16.96 -3.91
CA ARG A 416 -17.35 -17.50 -3.00
C ARG A 416 -16.01 -16.78 -3.21
N ARG A 417 -15.45 -16.27 -2.12
CA ARG A 417 -14.14 -15.63 -2.10
C ARG A 417 -13.10 -16.57 -1.53
N ILE A 418 -11.90 -16.54 -2.12
CA ILE A 418 -10.71 -17.12 -1.49
C ILE A 418 -10.25 -16.21 -0.35
N SER A 419 -9.66 -16.80 0.69
CA SER A 419 -9.11 -16.02 1.80
C SER A 419 -7.86 -15.25 1.39
N GLN A 420 -7.51 -14.20 2.14
CA GLN A 420 -6.28 -13.43 1.92
C GLN A 420 -5.03 -14.33 1.99
N ILE A 421 -5.03 -15.30 2.91
CA ILE A 421 -3.93 -16.27 3.08
C ILE A 421 -3.82 -17.19 1.85
N GLU A 422 -4.95 -17.71 1.35
CA GLU A 422 -4.95 -18.54 0.13
C GLU A 422 -4.46 -17.74 -1.09
N GLN A 423 -4.91 -16.48 -1.22
CA GLN A 423 -4.47 -15.59 -2.30
C GLN A 423 -2.96 -15.35 -2.24
N LEU A 424 -2.42 -15.08 -1.05
CA LEU A 424 -0.99 -14.92 -0.82
C LEU A 424 -0.19 -16.20 -1.17
N ASN A 425 -0.68 -17.37 -0.76
CA ASN A 425 0.01 -18.64 -0.97
C ASN A 425 0.07 -19.03 -2.46
N GLN A 426 -0.88 -18.56 -3.25
CA GLN A 426 -0.90 -18.72 -4.72
C GLN A 426 0.03 -17.76 -5.46
N MET A 427 0.60 -16.74 -4.79
CA MET A 427 1.47 -15.78 -5.45
C MET A 427 2.86 -16.40 -5.75
N PRO A 428 3.37 -16.29 -6.99
CA PRO A 428 4.77 -16.54 -7.27
C PRO A 428 5.68 -15.60 -6.48
N VAL A 429 6.83 -16.09 -6.04
CA VAL A 429 7.82 -15.27 -5.31
C VAL A 429 8.71 -14.47 -6.26
N TYR A 430 8.99 -15.02 -7.44
CA TYR A 430 9.84 -14.36 -8.44
C TYR A 430 9.04 -13.46 -9.37
N PRO A 431 9.59 -12.30 -9.78
CA PRO A 431 8.97 -11.48 -10.80
C PRO A 431 9.15 -12.09 -12.20
N THR A 432 8.17 -11.86 -13.07
CA THR A 432 8.19 -12.26 -14.49
C THR A 432 8.33 -11.04 -15.39
N GLU A 433 8.51 -11.25 -16.70
CA GLU A 433 8.56 -10.19 -17.71
C GLU A 433 7.36 -9.22 -17.66
N LYS A 434 6.19 -9.70 -17.20
CA LYS A 434 4.97 -8.90 -17.07
C LYS A 434 5.02 -7.90 -15.92
N ILE A 435 5.93 -8.11 -14.96
CA ILE A 435 6.06 -7.29 -13.75
C ILE A 435 7.32 -6.43 -13.83
N ILE A 436 8.44 -6.99 -14.30
CA ILE A 436 9.78 -6.36 -14.22
C ILE A 436 9.81 -4.99 -14.92
N TRP A 437 9.10 -4.83 -16.05
CA TRP A 437 9.05 -3.58 -16.81
C TRP A 437 7.73 -2.81 -16.67
N ASP A 438 6.86 -3.21 -15.73
CA ASP A 438 5.63 -2.48 -15.45
C ASP A 438 5.92 -1.30 -14.49
N GLU A 439 6.02 -0.09 -15.04
CA GLU A 439 6.43 1.11 -14.31
C GLU A 439 5.38 1.61 -13.30
N ASN A 440 4.14 1.10 -13.36
CA ASN A 440 3.09 1.42 -12.40
C ASN A 440 3.33 0.78 -11.02
N ILE A 441 4.07 -0.33 -10.99
CA ILE A 441 4.36 -1.12 -9.79
C ILE A 441 5.86 -1.29 -9.54
N VAL A 442 6.69 -1.16 -10.58
CA VAL A 442 8.16 -1.14 -10.51
C VAL A 442 8.65 0.18 -11.13
N PRO A 443 8.47 1.30 -10.42
CA PRO A 443 8.86 2.62 -10.93
C PRO A 443 10.37 2.69 -11.17
N THR A 444 10.77 3.50 -12.13
CA THR A 444 12.19 3.79 -12.36
C THR A 444 12.68 4.87 -11.38
N GLU A 445 14.00 5.02 -11.23
CA GLU A 445 14.63 6.17 -10.55
C GLU A 445 14.18 7.54 -11.09
N TYR A 446 13.57 7.60 -12.28
CA TYR A 446 13.08 8.82 -12.91
C TYR A 446 11.63 9.16 -12.58
N TYR A 447 10.96 8.38 -11.74
CA TYR A 447 9.60 8.66 -11.31
C TYR A 447 9.51 10.05 -10.64
N SER A 448 8.70 10.94 -11.20
CA SER A 448 8.61 12.34 -10.78
C SER A 448 7.75 12.57 -9.54
N GLY A 449 6.89 11.61 -9.18
CA GLY A 449 5.85 11.77 -8.16
C GLY A 449 4.55 12.41 -8.64
N GLU A 450 4.43 12.77 -9.93
CA GLU A 450 3.24 13.44 -10.48
C GLU A 450 2.03 12.51 -10.64
N GLY A 451 2.24 11.29 -11.15
CA GLY A 451 1.21 10.23 -11.21
C GLY A 451 1.20 9.37 -9.94
N CYS A 452 0.10 8.68 -9.63
CA CYS A 452 0.11 7.67 -8.56
C CYS A 452 0.73 6.35 -9.04
N LEU A 453 1.04 5.46 -8.10
CA LEU A 453 1.52 4.11 -8.36
C LEU A 453 0.59 3.11 -7.68
N ALA A 454 0.47 1.89 -8.23
CA ALA A 454 -0.28 0.81 -7.60
C ALA A 454 0.56 0.11 -6.51
N LEU A 455 0.98 0.91 -5.51
CA LEU A 455 1.87 0.49 -4.43
C LEU A 455 1.22 0.68 -3.06
N PRO A 456 1.44 -0.25 -2.12
CA PRO A 456 1.05 -0.03 -0.74
C PRO A 456 1.78 1.17 -0.12
N LYS A 457 1.10 1.96 0.71
CA LYS A 457 1.71 3.05 1.47
C LYS A 457 2.05 2.58 2.89
N LEU A 458 3.23 2.96 3.37
CA LEU A 458 3.63 2.83 4.77
C LEU A 458 3.45 4.19 5.45
N ASN A 459 2.60 4.24 6.47
CA ASN A 459 2.38 5.41 7.30
C ASN A 459 2.31 4.95 8.77
N LEU A 460 1.44 5.55 9.58
CA LEU A 460 1.33 5.25 11.01
C LEU A 460 0.56 3.96 11.33
N GLN A 461 -0.50 3.66 10.59
CA GLN A 461 -1.48 2.63 10.97
C GLN A 461 -1.68 1.55 9.91
N PHE A 462 -1.99 0.34 10.37
CA PHE A 462 -2.28 -0.83 9.54
C PHE A 462 -3.49 -1.58 10.09
N LEU A 463 -4.42 -2.02 9.24
CA LEU A 463 -5.68 -2.62 9.67
C LEU A 463 -5.50 -3.82 10.61
N THR A 464 -4.55 -4.69 10.29
CA THR A 464 -4.22 -5.91 11.04
C THR A 464 -2.74 -6.26 10.83
N LEU A 465 -2.22 -7.24 11.59
CA LEU A 465 -0.86 -7.75 11.34
C LEU A 465 -0.72 -8.33 9.92
N HIS A 466 -1.78 -8.91 9.36
CA HIS A 466 -1.77 -9.41 7.99
C HIS A 466 -1.61 -8.27 6.97
N ASP A 467 -2.33 -7.16 7.16
CA ASP A 467 -2.15 -5.94 6.35
C ASP A 467 -0.71 -5.44 6.43
N TYR A 468 -0.20 -5.22 7.64
CA TYR A 468 1.18 -4.78 7.87
C TYR A 468 2.20 -5.67 7.15
N LEU A 469 2.13 -6.99 7.34
CA LEU A 469 3.06 -7.94 6.71
C LEU A 469 2.91 -7.97 5.19
N LEU A 470 1.68 -7.88 4.67
CA LEU A 470 1.43 -7.91 3.23
C LEU A 470 1.90 -6.64 2.51
N ARG A 471 1.74 -5.46 3.12
CA ARG A 471 2.30 -4.20 2.56
C ARG A 471 3.81 -4.30 2.46
N ASN A 472 4.48 -4.74 3.53
CA ASN A 472 5.92 -4.95 3.54
C ASN A 472 6.36 -6.03 2.55
N PHE A 473 5.63 -7.14 2.46
CA PHE A 473 5.87 -8.20 1.47
C PHE A 473 5.85 -7.65 0.05
N ASN A 474 4.81 -6.91 -0.32
CA ASN A 474 4.66 -6.37 -1.67
C ASN A 474 5.70 -5.30 -1.99
N LEU A 475 5.95 -4.35 -1.07
CA LEU A 475 6.95 -3.31 -1.27
C LEU A 475 8.35 -3.91 -1.44
N PHE A 476 8.73 -4.85 -0.58
CA PHE A 476 10.03 -5.51 -0.66
C PHE A 476 10.16 -6.36 -1.94
N ARG A 477 9.08 -7.02 -2.38
CA ARG A 477 9.03 -7.75 -3.65
C ARG A 477 9.23 -6.83 -4.85
N LEU A 478 8.58 -5.67 -4.87
CA LEU A 478 8.61 -4.74 -6.01
C LEU A 478 9.92 -3.92 -6.05
N GLU A 479 10.45 -3.53 -4.89
CA GLU A 479 11.74 -2.85 -4.79
C GLU A 479 12.88 -3.77 -5.26
N SER A 480 12.94 -5.02 -4.78
CA SER A 480 13.93 -5.98 -5.27
C SER A 480 13.77 -6.30 -6.76
N THR A 481 12.55 -6.20 -7.30
CA THR A 481 12.29 -6.35 -8.74
C THR A 481 12.95 -5.24 -9.56
N TYR A 482 13.04 -4.01 -9.04
CA TYR A 482 13.75 -2.91 -9.70
C TYR A 482 15.24 -3.23 -9.86
N GLU A 483 15.89 -3.74 -8.82
CA GLU A 483 17.29 -4.17 -8.93
C GLU A 483 17.47 -5.32 -9.94
N ILE A 484 16.54 -6.28 -9.95
CA ILE A 484 16.54 -7.38 -10.91
C ILE A 484 16.41 -6.85 -12.35
N ARG A 485 15.56 -5.83 -12.59
CA ARG A 485 15.46 -5.14 -13.89
C ARG A 485 16.82 -4.61 -14.31
N GLN A 486 17.51 -3.87 -13.44
CA GLN A 486 18.84 -3.30 -13.74
C GLN A 486 19.87 -4.38 -14.09
N ASP A 487 19.89 -5.46 -13.31
CA ASP A 487 20.80 -6.59 -13.54
C ASP A 487 20.54 -7.27 -14.90
N ILE A 488 19.26 -7.53 -15.23
CA ILE A 488 18.87 -8.13 -16.51
C ILE A 488 19.26 -7.19 -17.67
N GLU A 489 18.95 -5.91 -17.57
CA GLU A 489 19.26 -4.94 -18.62
C GLU A 489 20.78 -4.86 -18.87
N ASP A 490 21.62 -4.74 -17.84
CA ASP A 490 23.08 -4.70 -17.99
C ASP A 490 23.63 -5.98 -18.63
N VAL A 491 23.16 -7.15 -18.19
CA VAL A 491 23.57 -8.44 -18.74
C VAL A 491 23.22 -8.56 -20.22
N VAL A 492 21.97 -8.27 -20.59
CA VAL A 492 21.49 -8.43 -21.96
C VAL A 492 22.21 -7.43 -22.88
N TRP A 493 22.46 -6.20 -22.43
CA TRP A 493 23.26 -5.23 -23.18
C TRP A 493 24.70 -5.70 -23.46
N ARG A 494 25.31 -6.42 -22.52
CA ARG A 494 26.68 -6.96 -22.68
C ARG A 494 26.71 -8.17 -23.60
N MET A 495 25.73 -9.07 -23.49
CA MET A 495 25.64 -10.28 -24.30
C MET A 495 25.33 -9.98 -25.78
N LYS A 496 24.67 -8.85 -26.07
CA LYS A 496 24.35 -8.39 -27.43
C LYS A 496 23.63 -9.48 -28.26
N PRO A 497 22.37 -9.81 -27.93
CA PRO A 497 21.61 -10.80 -28.67
C PRO A 497 21.24 -10.28 -30.06
N TRP A 498 21.64 -11.00 -31.10
CA TRP A 498 21.29 -10.70 -32.50
C TRP A 498 20.65 -11.89 -33.18
N GLN A 499 19.88 -11.61 -34.22
CA GLN A 499 19.25 -12.62 -35.05
C GLN A 499 20.30 -13.33 -35.92
N SER A 500 20.24 -14.66 -35.94
CA SER A 500 21.03 -15.52 -36.85
C SER A 500 20.34 -15.67 -38.21
N GLU A 501 21.08 -16.20 -39.20
CA GLU A 501 20.56 -16.39 -40.57
C GLU A 501 19.32 -17.30 -40.64
N TYR A 502 19.15 -18.22 -39.70
CA TYR A 502 18.03 -19.16 -39.64
C TYR A 502 17.01 -18.81 -38.54
N GLY A 503 17.02 -17.57 -38.04
CA GLY A 503 16.06 -17.09 -37.04
C GLY A 503 16.35 -17.52 -35.60
N GLY A 504 17.54 -18.06 -35.32
CA GLY A 504 18.03 -18.31 -33.97
C GLY A 504 18.68 -17.07 -33.34
N VAL A 505 19.16 -17.21 -32.10
CA VAL A 505 19.93 -16.16 -31.41
C VAL A 505 21.44 -16.40 -31.54
N VAL A 506 22.19 -15.34 -31.82
CA VAL A 506 23.65 -15.29 -31.72
C VAL A 506 24.02 -14.18 -30.75
N PHE A 507 24.87 -14.50 -29.77
CA PHE A 507 25.36 -13.53 -28.79
C PHE A 507 26.69 -12.94 -29.26
N GLY A 508 26.69 -11.64 -29.57
CA GLY A 508 27.87 -10.92 -30.03
C GLY A 508 28.84 -10.48 -28.92
N GLY A 509 28.47 -10.70 -27.66
CA GLY A 509 29.28 -10.35 -26.49
C GLY A 509 29.14 -11.38 -25.37
N TRP A 510 29.73 -11.07 -24.22
CA TRP A 510 29.75 -11.93 -23.05
C TRP A 510 29.44 -11.12 -21.79
N ALA A 511 28.89 -11.78 -20.78
CA ALA A 511 28.62 -11.19 -19.48
C ALA A 511 29.24 -12.06 -18.37
N ARG A 512 29.80 -11.44 -17.32
CA ARG A 512 30.33 -12.18 -16.15
C ARG A 512 29.20 -12.87 -15.36
N MET A 513 28.04 -12.24 -15.31
CA MET A 513 26.88 -12.63 -14.49
C MET A 513 25.85 -13.47 -15.24
N ALA A 514 26.04 -13.74 -16.54
CA ALA A 514 25.14 -14.61 -17.29
C ALA A 514 25.88 -15.51 -18.27
N GLN A 515 25.26 -16.65 -18.56
CA GLN A 515 25.78 -17.65 -19.51
C GLN A 515 24.65 -18.15 -20.41
N THR A 516 25.03 -18.64 -21.58
CA THR A 516 24.10 -19.28 -22.50
C THR A 516 23.73 -20.67 -21.99
N ILE A 517 22.44 -20.99 -22.07
CA ILE A 517 21.94 -22.31 -21.71
C ILE A 517 22.22 -23.26 -22.88
N THR A 518 22.91 -24.36 -22.60
CA THR A 518 23.17 -25.44 -23.57
C THR A 518 22.02 -26.44 -23.60
N SER A 519 21.47 -26.76 -22.43
CA SER A 519 20.26 -27.56 -22.30
C SER A 519 19.50 -27.20 -21.03
N PHE A 520 18.19 -27.30 -21.09
CA PHE A 520 17.29 -27.15 -19.96
C PHE A 520 16.25 -28.26 -20.02
N SER A 521 15.97 -28.89 -18.89
CA SER A 521 14.95 -29.94 -18.82
C SER A 521 14.33 -30.00 -17.44
N ILE A 522 13.00 -30.09 -17.38
CA ILE A 522 12.28 -30.37 -16.13
C ILE A 522 12.47 -31.85 -15.79
N VAL A 523 12.93 -32.13 -14.58
CA VAL A 523 13.29 -33.49 -14.13
C VAL A 523 12.32 -34.06 -13.08
N GLU A 524 11.60 -33.21 -12.37
CA GLU A 524 10.58 -33.63 -11.40
C GLU A 524 9.46 -32.61 -11.32
N VAL A 525 8.22 -33.10 -11.38
CA VAL A 525 7.03 -32.39 -10.93
C VAL A 525 6.37 -33.25 -9.87
N ALA A 526 6.45 -32.82 -8.61
CA ALA A 526 5.86 -33.54 -7.49
C ALA A 526 4.34 -33.35 -7.47
N LYS A 527 3.63 -34.29 -6.84
CA LYS A 527 2.19 -34.15 -6.61
C LYS A 527 1.90 -32.96 -5.67
N PRO A 528 0.79 -32.23 -5.86
CA PRO A 528 0.33 -31.22 -4.90
C PRO A 528 0.12 -31.80 -3.50
N ASN A 529 0.25 -30.95 -2.48
CA ASN A 529 -0.25 -31.30 -1.14
C ASN A 529 -1.78 -31.29 -1.14
N ILE A 530 -2.39 -31.88 -0.11
CA ILE A 530 -3.85 -31.93 0.00
C ILE A 530 -4.40 -30.50 0.17
N GLY A 531 -5.30 -30.09 -0.72
CA GLY A 531 -5.95 -28.78 -0.71
C GLY A 531 -5.26 -27.72 -1.58
N GLU A 532 -3.99 -27.94 -1.96
CA GLU A 532 -3.25 -27.04 -2.84
C GLU A 532 -3.51 -27.40 -4.31
N SER A 533 -3.57 -26.39 -5.18
CA SER A 533 -3.76 -26.55 -6.63
C SER A 533 -2.46 -26.52 -7.43
N TRP A 534 -1.31 -26.37 -6.77
CA TRP A 534 0.02 -26.32 -7.37
C TRP A 534 0.90 -27.49 -6.90
N PRO A 535 1.92 -27.90 -7.67
CA PRO A 535 2.80 -28.99 -7.28
C PRO A 535 3.60 -28.67 -6.02
N ALA A 536 3.85 -29.66 -5.15
CA ALA A 536 4.62 -29.42 -3.93
C ALA A 536 6.10 -29.06 -4.22
N ARG A 537 6.61 -29.43 -5.40
CA ARG A 537 7.98 -29.13 -5.84
C ARG A 537 8.11 -29.30 -7.35
N VAL A 538 8.88 -28.42 -7.97
CA VAL A 538 9.32 -28.54 -9.37
C VAL A 538 10.84 -28.44 -9.42
N ARG A 539 11.50 -29.37 -10.12
CA ARG A 539 12.95 -29.34 -10.35
C ARG A 539 13.29 -29.38 -11.83
N ALA A 540 14.34 -28.66 -12.18
CA ALA A 540 14.93 -28.68 -13.52
C ALA A 540 16.46 -28.80 -13.45
N ASP A 541 17.03 -29.39 -14.49
CA ASP A 541 18.47 -29.43 -14.72
C ASP A 541 18.81 -28.42 -15.83
N VAL A 542 19.71 -27.48 -15.52
CA VAL A 542 20.21 -26.45 -16.45
C VAL A 542 21.70 -26.66 -16.69
N THR A 543 22.08 -26.78 -17.96
CA THR A 543 23.47 -27.02 -18.37
C THR A 543 24.04 -25.80 -19.07
N ILE A 544 25.22 -25.37 -18.65
CA ILE A 544 25.99 -24.27 -19.23
C ILE A 544 27.40 -24.74 -19.62
N ASN A 545 28.01 -24.00 -20.54
CA ASN A 545 29.40 -24.22 -20.95
C ASN A 545 30.27 -23.06 -20.44
N LEU A 546 31.15 -23.35 -19.48
CA LEU A 546 32.06 -22.40 -18.86
C LEU A 546 33.40 -22.29 -19.62
N ASN A 547 33.35 -22.18 -20.95
CA ASN A 547 34.51 -21.82 -21.76
C ASN A 547 34.82 -20.32 -21.62
N VAL A 548 35.18 -19.93 -20.41
CA VAL A 548 35.42 -18.55 -19.96
C VAL A 548 36.71 -18.47 -19.15
N GLN A 549 37.14 -17.26 -18.78
CA GLN A 549 38.31 -17.08 -17.93
C GLN A 549 38.15 -17.80 -16.58
N ASP A 550 39.25 -18.35 -16.05
CA ASP A 550 39.23 -19.20 -14.85
C ASP A 550 38.58 -18.55 -13.63
N HIS A 551 38.75 -17.25 -13.43
CA HIS A 551 38.12 -16.54 -12.32
C HIS A 551 36.58 -16.52 -12.46
N ILE A 552 36.06 -16.38 -13.68
CA ILE A 552 34.61 -16.43 -13.96
C ILE A 552 34.11 -17.86 -13.77
N LYS A 553 34.88 -18.85 -14.23
CA LYS A 553 34.57 -20.27 -14.04
C LYS A 553 34.45 -20.61 -12.54
N GLN A 554 35.41 -20.16 -11.73
CA GLN A 554 35.38 -20.34 -10.27
C GLN A 554 34.19 -19.66 -9.61
N GLU A 555 33.73 -18.51 -10.12
CA GLU A 555 32.53 -17.84 -9.62
C GLU A 555 31.25 -18.61 -9.93
N TRP A 556 31.12 -19.19 -11.13
CA TRP A 556 29.97 -20.01 -11.51
C TRP A 556 29.96 -21.37 -10.79
N GLU A 557 31.11 -22.02 -10.66
CA GLU A 557 31.28 -23.20 -9.76
C GLU A 557 31.13 -22.81 -8.27
N GLY A 558 31.19 -21.50 -8.01
CA GLY A 558 30.97 -20.85 -6.74
C GLY A 558 29.50 -20.81 -6.31
N LEU A 559 28.54 -21.09 -7.19
CA LEU A 559 27.12 -21.14 -6.82
C LEU A 559 26.87 -22.17 -5.72
N ARG A 560 26.07 -21.77 -4.74
CA ARG A 560 25.73 -22.51 -3.53
C ARG A 560 24.25 -22.85 -3.52
N LYS A 561 23.88 -23.76 -2.62
CA LYS A 561 22.48 -24.05 -2.36
C LYS A 561 21.79 -22.76 -1.92
N HIS A 562 20.56 -22.56 -2.37
CA HIS A 562 19.75 -21.36 -2.10
C HIS A 562 20.14 -20.09 -2.88
N ASP A 563 21.19 -20.12 -3.71
CA ASP A 563 21.47 -19.01 -4.62
C ASP A 563 20.35 -18.90 -5.67
N VAL A 564 19.81 -17.70 -5.84
CA VAL A 564 18.77 -17.43 -6.84
C VAL A 564 19.39 -17.08 -8.20
N CYS A 565 18.88 -17.70 -9.25
CA CYS A 565 19.20 -17.43 -10.64
C CYS A 565 17.94 -17.09 -11.44
N PHE A 566 18.10 -16.42 -12.56
CA PHE A 566 17.02 -16.10 -13.50
C PHE A 566 17.25 -16.79 -14.83
N LEU A 567 16.20 -17.45 -15.33
CA LEU A 567 16.11 -18.08 -16.64
C LEU A 567 15.44 -17.08 -17.59
N ILE A 568 16.08 -16.79 -18.72
CA ILE A 568 15.68 -15.73 -19.63
C ILE A 568 15.57 -16.29 -21.05
N THR A 569 14.53 -15.88 -21.75
CA THR A 569 14.32 -16.18 -23.18
C THR A 569 14.46 -14.91 -24.00
N LEU A 570 15.44 -14.90 -24.89
CA LEU A 570 15.70 -13.81 -25.84
C LEU A 570 15.46 -14.29 -27.28
N ARG A 571 14.61 -13.58 -28.02
CA ARG A 571 14.34 -13.78 -29.46
C ARG A 571 14.62 -12.46 -30.19
N PRO A 572 15.90 -12.16 -30.47
CA PRO A 572 16.28 -10.86 -31.02
C PRO A 572 15.70 -10.64 -32.43
N MET A 573 15.24 -9.42 -32.68
CA MET A 573 14.76 -8.98 -34.00
C MET A 573 15.81 -8.18 -34.79
N LEU A 574 16.89 -7.76 -34.12
CA LEU A 574 17.94 -6.96 -34.73
C LEU A 574 18.99 -7.84 -35.41
N LEU A 575 19.38 -7.46 -36.64
CA LEU A 575 20.41 -8.14 -37.40
C LEU A 575 21.78 -8.04 -36.73
N TYR A 576 22.63 -9.02 -37.02
CA TYR A 576 24.00 -9.10 -36.52
C TYR A 576 24.78 -7.79 -36.74
N GLY A 577 25.45 -7.32 -35.69
CA GLY A 577 26.26 -6.09 -35.73
C GLY A 577 25.49 -4.79 -35.47
N THR A 578 24.17 -4.83 -35.32
CA THR A 578 23.36 -3.63 -35.00
C THR A 578 23.74 -3.07 -33.63
N ARG A 579 23.94 -1.76 -33.54
CA ARG A 579 24.24 -1.08 -32.28
C ARG A 579 22.96 -0.87 -31.48
N PHE A 580 23.00 -1.22 -30.21
CA PHE A 580 21.93 -0.95 -29.26
C PHE A 580 21.98 0.50 -28.79
N ASP A 581 20.82 1.15 -28.73
CA ASP A 581 20.65 2.49 -28.17
C ASP A 581 19.94 2.40 -26.82
N ARG A 582 20.66 2.75 -25.74
CA ARG A 582 20.11 2.77 -24.38
C ARG A 582 19.00 3.80 -24.17
N ARG A 583 18.77 4.70 -25.14
CA ARG A 583 17.69 5.70 -25.09
C ARG A 583 16.37 5.18 -25.66
N GLN A 584 16.40 4.10 -26.43
CA GLN A 584 15.21 3.45 -26.94
C GLN A 584 14.73 2.38 -25.96
N PRO A 585 13.44 1.99 -26.00
CA PRO A 585 12.90 0.95 -25.12
C PRO A 585 13.74 -0.33 -25.16
N PHE A 586 14.00 -0.91 -23.99
CA PHE A 586 14.83 -2.10 -23.84
C PHE A 586 14.20 -3.34 -24.53
N LEU A 587 12.89 -3.55 -24.33
CA LEU A 587 12.17 -4.72 -24.83
C LEU A 587 12.15 -4.78 -26.37
N ASP A 588 11.89 -3.65 -27.02
CA ASP A 588 11.81 -3.53 -28.48
C ASP A 588 13.13 -3.87 -29.19
N GLN A 589 14.26 -3.67 -28.51
CA GLN A 589 15.58 -3.90 -29.09
C GLN A 589 16.14 -5.29 -28.82
N THR A 590 15.83 -5.85 -27.66
CA THR A 590 16.46 -7.09 -27.16
C THR A 590 15.67 -8.35 -27.50
N GLY A 591 14.37 -8.20 -27.78
CA GLY A 591 13.49 -9.33 -28.04
C GLY A 591 13.31 -10.22 -26.81
N LEU A 592 13.32 -9.64 -25.61
CA LEU A 592 13.05 -10.39 -24.39
C LEU A 592 11.59 -10.88 -24.37
N VAL A 593 11.41 -12.18 -24.14
CA VAL A 593 10.10 -12.83 -24.17
C VAL A 593 9.69 -13.34 -22.78
N TYR A 594 10.58 -14.03 -22.08
CA TYR A 594 10.27 -14.62 -20.77
C TYR A 594 11.38 -14.40 -19.75
N VAL A 595 10.97 -14.22 -18.49
CA VAL A 595 11.86 -14.27 -17.32
C VAL A 595 11.22 -15.17 -16.26
N ARG A 596 11.96 -16.17 -15.77
CA ARG A 596 11.55 -17.02 -14.64
C ARG A 596 12.66 -17.11 -13.62
N GLY A 597 12.32 -17.03 -12.33
CA GLY A 597 13.27 -17.26 -11.26
C GLY A 597 13.43 -18.75 -10.95
N CYS A 598 14.62 -19.12 -10.48
CA CYS A 598 14.93 -20.45 -9.98
C CYS A 598 15.93 -20.36 -8.83
N GLU A 599 15.99 -21.40 -8.02
CA GLU A 599 16.90 -21.50 -6.88
C GLU A 599 17.80 -22.72 -7.01
N VAL A 600 19.10 -22.53 -6.81
CA VAL A 600 20.08 -23.60 -6.93
C VAL A 600 19.89 -24.62 -5.81
N GLN A 601 19.59 -25.87 -6.19
CA GLN A 601 19.69 -27.02 -5.29
C GLN A 601 21.15 -27.46 -5.15
N GLY A 602 21.90 -27.44 -6.25
CA GLY A 602 23.34 -27.69 -6.27
C GLY A 602 23.83 -28.13 -7.66
N MET A 603 25.16 -28.15 -7.82
CA MET A 603 25.82 -28.60 -9.04
C MET A 603 25.86 -30.13 -9.11
N LEU A 604 25.70 -30.71 -10.30
CA LEU A 604 25.74 -32.17 -10.49
C LEU A 604 27.17 -32.68 -10.70
N ASP A 605 27.45 -33.87 -10.18
CA ASP A 605 28.65 -34.64 -10.48
C ASP A 605 28.52 -35.43 -11.80
N GLU A 606 29.60 -36.07 -12.24
CA GLU A 606 29.60 -36.94 -13.44
C GLU A 606 28.62 -38.12 -13.35
N LYS A 607 28.08 -38.42 -12.16
CA LYS A 607 27.08 -39.48 -11.92
C LYS A 607 25.65 -38.93 -11.81
N GLY A 608 25.43 -37.64 -12.08
CA GLY A 608 24.12 -36.99 -11.99
C GLY A 608 23.60 -36.77 -10.56
N ARG A 609 24.48 -36.86 -9.55
CA ARG A 609 24.14 -36.62 -8.15
C ARG A 609 24.47 -35.18 -7.79
N VAL A 610 23.64 -34.58 -6.94
CA VAL A 610 23.89 -33.22 -6.44
C VAL A 610 25.10 -33.26 -5.51
N ILE A 611 26.08 -32.40 -5.77
CA ILE A 611 27.26 -32.21 -4.93
C ILE A 611 26.82 -31.45 -3.68
N GLU A 612 26.82 -32.13 -2.53
CA GLU A 612 26.46 -31.51 -1.25
C GLU A 612 27.54 -30.54 -0.73
N GLU A 613 27.10 -29.56 0.07
CA GLU A 613 27.98 -28.63 0.77
C GLU A 613 28.65 -29.34 1.96
N GLY A 614 29.85 -29.89 1.73
CA GLY A 614 30.69 -30.53 2.74
C GLY A 614 32.05 -29.85 2.92
N PRO A 615 32.90 -30.34 3.86
CA PRO A 615 34.23 -29.79 4.08
C PRO A 615 35.09 -29.92 2.82
N GLU A 616 35.93 -28.91 2.58
CA GLU A 616 36.81 -28.82 1.43
C GLU A 616 37.78 -30.03 1.32
N PRO A 617 38.16 -30.45 0.09
CA PRO A 617 37.90 -29.80 -1.18
C PRO A 617 36.70 -30.37 -1.97
N LYS A 618 35.98 -29.48 -2.65
CA LYS A 618 34.96 -29.84 -3.65
C LYS A 618 35.58 -30.71 -4.77
N PRO A 619 34.80 -31.63 -5.37
CA PRO A 619 35.28 -32.45 -6.48
C PRO A 619 35.67 -31.57 -7.68
N LYS A 620 36.85 -31.81 -8.26
CA LYS A 620 37.27 -31.16 -9.51
C LYS A 620 36.59 -31.84 -10.68
N LEU A 621 35.63 -31.15 -11.30
CA LEU A 621 34.92 -31.64 -12.48
C LEU A 621 35.75 -31.47 -13.75
N ARG A 622 35.72 -32.48 -14.63
CA ARG A 622 36.42 -32.46 -15.91
C ARG A 622 35.65 -31.63 -16.94
N GLY A 623 36.37 -31.05 -17.90
CA GLY A 623 35.79 -30.22 -18.96
C GLY A 623 35.20 -28.88 -18.45
N ASP A 624 34.47 -28.21 -19.34
CA ASP A 624 33.88 -26.89 -19.11
C ASP A 624 32.36 -26.90 -18.97
N THR A 625 31.72 -28.04 -19.27
CA THR A 625 30.28 -28.20 -19.09
C THR A 625 29.92 -28.37 -17.61
N ARG A 626 28.95 -27.60 -17.12
CA ARG A 626 28.41 -27.71 -15.77
C ARG A 626 26.89 -27.80 -15.83
N THR A 627 26.34 -28.72 -15.05
CA THR A 627 24.89 -28.86 -14.90
C THR A 627 24.51 -28.53 -13.46
N PHE A 628 23.53 -27.66 -13.29
CA PHE A 628 22.96 -27.30 -12.01
C PHE A 628 21.55 -27.84 -11.92
N ARG A 629 21.22 -28.45 -10.79
CA ARG A 629 19.83 -28.75 -10.45
C ARG A 629 19.25 -27.55 -9.72
N VAL A 630 18.09 -27.09 -10.17
CA VAL A 630 17.39 -25.92 -9.64
C VAL A 630 15.96 -26.25 -9.25
N TRP A 631 15.44 -25.55 -8.25
CA TRP A 631 14.02 -25.49 -7.93
C TRP A 631 13.37 -24.36 -8.71
N LEU A 632 12.21 -24.63 -9.29
CA LEU A 632 11.36 -23.64 -9.92
C LEU A 632 10.21 -23.29 -8.97
N ASP A 633 9.67 -22.08 -9.09
CA ASP A 633 8.48 -21.68 -8.32
C ASP A 633 7.27 -22.53 -8.76
N PRO A 634 6.65 -23.28 -7.85
CA PRO A 634 5.56 -24.19 -8.19
C PRO A 634 4.27 -23.46 -8.59
N ASN A 635 4.00 -22.29 -8.02
CA ASN A 635 2.84 -21.48 -8.38
C ASN A 635 3.01 -20.93 -9.79
N GLN A 636 4.19 -20.40 -10.12
CA GLN A 636 4.50 -19.91 -11.46
C GLN A 636 4.41 -21.04 -12.50
N TYR A 637 4.98 -22.21 -12.18
CA TYR A 637 4.89 -23.38 -13.05
C TYR A 637 3.44 -23.78 -13.32
N GLN A 638 2.60 -23.84 -12.27
CA GLN A 638 1.19 -24.17 -12.42
C GLN A 638 0.45 -23.15 -13.31
N GLN A 639 0.70 -21.85 -13.11
CA GLN A 639 0.08 -20.78 -13.91
C GLN A 639 0.50 -20.84 -15.39
N ASP A 640 1.78 -21.11 -15.66
CA ASP A 640 2.30 -21.26 -17.02
C ASP A 640 1.70 -22.48 -17.71
N MET A 641 1.65 -23.63 -17.03
CA MET A 641 1.05 -24.86 -17.57
C MET A 641 -0.45 -24.70 -17.83
N THR A 642 -1.18 -24.10 -16.89
CA THR A 642 -2.61 -23.81 -17.08
C THR A 642 -2.83 -22.88 -18.29
N SER A 643 -2.00 -21.84 -18.44
CA SER A 643 -2.07 -20.94 -19.60
C SER A 643 -1.76 -21.66 -20.91
N SER A 644 -0.80 -22.59 -20.93
CA SER A 644 -0.45 -23.36 -22.12
C SER A 644 -1.58 -24.31 -22.52
N ILE A 645 -2.16 -25.03 -21.55
CA ILE A 645 -3.24 -25.99 -21.78
C ILE A 645 -4.55 -25.31 -22.18
N GLN A 646 -4.92 -24.21 -21.51
CA GLN A 646 -6.22 -23.55 -21.72
C GLN A 646 -6.21 -22.58 -22.90
N ASN A 647 -5.14 -21.80 -23.04
CA ASN A 647 -5.08 -20.70 -24.00
C ASN A 647 -4.17 -21.00 -25.20
N GLY A 648 -3.54 -22.18 -25.25
CA GLY A 648 -2.62 -22.57 -26.32
C GLY A 648 -1.34 -21.73 -26.36
N THR A 649 -0.97 -21.10 -25.23
CA THR A 649 0.29 -20.35 -25.12
C THR A 649 1.49 -21.30 -25.16
N GLU A 650 2.60 -20.84 -25.73
CA GLU A 650 3.83 -21.66 -25.78
C GLU A 650 4.34 -21.97 -24.37
N ASP A 651 4.96 -23.13 -24.20
CA ASP A 651 5.57 -23.53 -22.94
C ASP A 651 6.87 -22.72 -22.70
N PRO A 652 6.94 -21.83 -21.70
CA PRO A 652 8.15 -21.04 -21.45
C PRO A 652 9.36 -21.92 -21.11
N TYR A 653 9.14 -23.08 -20.50
CA TYR A 653 10.20 -23.96 -20.00
C TYR A 653 10.98 -24.69 -21.11
N GLU A 654 10.52 -24.61 -22.36
CA GLU A 654 11.23 -25.13 -23.54
C GLU A 654 12.04 -24.04 -24.27
N THR A 655 11.97 -22.78 -23.81
CA THR A 655 12.45 -21.62 -24.60
C THR A 655 13.71 -20.95 -24.05
N PHE A 656 14.09 -21.23 -22.80
CA PHE A 656 15.18 -20.51 -22.14
C PHE A 656 16.52 -20.69 -22.85
N ASN A 657 17.22 -19.58 -23.06
CA ASN A 657 18.52 -19.58 -23.73
C ASN A 657 19.61 -18.81 -22.95
N VAL A 658 19.26 -18.13 -21.86
CA VAL A 658 20.20 -17.45 -20.96
C VAL A 658 19.87 -17.77 -19.52
N ILE A 659 20.89 -18.04 -18.70
CA ILE A 659 20.81 -18.06 -17.25
C ILE A 659 21.64 -16.93 -16.67
N MET A 660 21.07 -16.18 -15.74
CA MET A 660 21.71 -15.08 -15.02
C MET A 660 21.82 -15.41 -13.53
N ARG A 661 23.00 -15.23 -12.96
CA ARG A 661 23.22 -15.21 -11.50
C ARG A 661 23.32 -13.77 -11.00
N ARG A 662 23.11 -13.56 -9.71
CA ARG A 662 23.25 -12.24 -9.05
C ARG A 662 24.35 -12.28 -7.99
N LYS A 663 24.73 -11.12 -7.45
CA LYS A 663 25.68 -11.06 -6.33
C LYS A 663 25.00 -11.58 -5.06
N PRO A 664 25.58 -12.52 -4.29
CA PRO A 664 24.91 -13.13 -3.14
C PRO A 664 24.38 -12.12 -2.10
N LYS A 665 25.12 -11.03 -1.84
CA LYS A 665 24.73 -10.00 -0.86
C LYS A 665 23.48 -9.21 -1.26
N GLU A 666 23.19 -9.12 -2.56
CA GLU A 666 22.08 -8.38 -3.16
C GLU A 666 20.92 -9.33 -3.56
N ASN A 667 21.03 -10.63 -3.21
CA ASN A 667 20.16 -11.69 -3.75
C ASN A 667 19.40 -12.49 -2.68
N ASN A 668 19.14 -11.87 -1.52
CA ASN A 668 18.41 -12.50 -0.42
C ASN A 668 16.88 -12.32 -0.50
N PHE A 669 16.38 -11.66 -1.55
CA PHE A 669 15.00 -11.19 -1.60
C PHE A 669 13.99 -12.33 -1.43
N LYS A 670 14.21 -13.46 -2.11
CA LYS A 670 13.34 -14.63 -2.07
C LYS A 670 13.22 -15.22 -0.67
N ALA A 671 14.34 -15.34 0.06
CA ALA A 671 14.34 -15.90 1.41
C ALA A 671 13.58 -14.99 2.40
N VAL A 672 13.72 -13.66 2.25
CA VAL A 672 12.96 -12.69 3.04
C VAL A 672 11.46 -12.80 2.73
N LEU A 673 11.07 -12.85 1.45
CA LEU A 673 9.68 -12.99 1.03
C LEU A 673 9.05 -14.29 1.53
N GLU A 674 9.76 -15.41 1.47
CA GLU A 674 9.29 -16.67 2.04
C GLU A 674 9.15 -16.61 3.56
N THR A 675 10.06 -15.93 4.25
CA THR A 675 9.97 -15.74 5.71
C THR A 675 8.72 -14.94 6.06
N ILE A 676 8.47 -13.83 5.35
CA ILE A 676 7.27 -13.01 5.57
C ILE A 676 5.99 -13.81 5.24
N ARG A 677 5.97 -14.57 4.15
CA ARG A 677 4.85 -15.47 3.80
C ARG A 677 4.64 -16.54 4.87
N HIS A 678 5.71 -17.13 5.39
CA HIS A 678 5.62 -18.13 6.44
C HIS A 678 5.04 -17.51 7.71
N LEU A 679 5.51 -16.33 8.12
CA LEU A 679 4.94 -15.58 9.25
C LEU A 679 3.43 -15.38 9.08
N MET A 680 2.97 -14.92 7.91
CA MET A 680 1.54 -14.75 7.62
C MET A 680 0.70 -16.04 7.66
N ASN A 681 1.33 -17.21 7.57
CA ASN A 681 0.66 -18.51 7.72
C ASN A 681 0.69 -19.04 9.17
N THR A 682 1.37 -18.34 10.09
CA THR A 682 1.32 -18.61 11.52
C THR A 682 0.27 -17.74 12.20
N GLU A 683 -0.02 -18.00 13.47
CA GLU A 683 -0.88 -17.12 14.28
C GLU A 683 -0.24 -15.74 14.58
N CYS A 684 1.01 -15.50 14.17
CA CYS A 684 1.73 -14.24 14.39
C CYS A 684 1.66 -13.75 15.85
N VAL A 685 1.90 -14.66 16.80
CA VAL A 685 1.81 -14.35 18.23
C VAL A 685 2.90 -13.36 18.64
N VAL A 686 2.51 -12.10 18.77
CA VAL A 686 3.30 -11.02 19.38
C VAL A 686 2.80 -10.77 20.80
N PRO A 687 3.62 -10.18 21.70
CA PRO A 687 3.12 -9.80 23.02
C PRO A 687 1.91 -8.88 22.93
N ASP A 688 0.85 -9.17 23.68
CA ASP A 688 -0.43 -8.41 23.61
C ASP A 688 -0.24 -6.91 23.84
N TRP A 689 0.70 -6.52 24.71
CA TRP A 689 1.04 -5.13 25.01
C TRP A 689 1.84 -4.42 23.90
N LEU A 690 2.27 -5.14 22.86
CA LEU A 690 2.89 -4.58 21.65
C LEU A 690 1.96 -4.58 20.44
N HIS A 691 0.94 -5.45 20.41
CA HIS A 691 0.08 -5.64 19.26
C HIS A 691 -0.48 -4.31 18.72
N ASP A 692 -1.14 -3.53 19.57
CA ASP A 692 -1.78 -2.27 19.16
C ASP A 692 -0.74 -1.21 18.75
N ILE A 693 0.43 -1.19 19.42
CA ILE A 693 1.52 -0.26 19.12
C ILE A 693 2.13 -0.56 17.74
N ILE A 694 2.35 -1.84 17.41
CA ILE A 694 2.84 -2.26 16.09
C ILE A 694 1.89 -1.82 14.98
N LEU A 695 0.58 -1.92 15.23
CA LEU A 695 -0.45 -1.48 14.28
C LEU A 695 -0.70 0.03 14.29
N GLY A 696 -0.04 0.78 15.18
CA GLY A 696 -0.15 2.24 15.29
C GLY A 696 -1.44 2.75 15.95
N TYR A 697 -2.15 1.89 16.67
CA TYR A 697 -3.37 2.22 17.40
C TYR A 697 -3.11 2.40 18.90
N GLY A 698 -4.04 3.06 19.58
CA GLY A 698 -4.04 3.15 21.04
C GLY A 698 -3.02 4.13 21.63
N ASP A 699 -2.66 3.91 22.90
CA ASP A 699 -1.70 4.74 23.63
C ASP A 699 -0.26 4.27 23.32
N PRO A 700 0.59 5.09 22.65
CA PRO A 700 1.97 4.71 22.33
C PRO A 700 2.84 4.50 23.58
N GLY A 701 2.44 5.07 24.73
CA GLY A 701 3.11 4.89 26.01
C GLY A 701 2.66 3.67 26.79
N SER A 702 1.73 2.86 26.29
CA SER A 702 1.16 1.70 27.02
C SER A 702 2.20 0.61 27.33
N ALA A 703 3.20 0.44 26.48
CA ALA A 703 4.33 -0.47 26.69
C ALA A 703 5.47 0.11 27.55
N HIS A 704 5.34 1.33 28.06
CA HIS A 704 6.35 1.93 28.92
C HIS A 704 6.43 1.16 30.25
N TYR A 705 7.64 0.91 30.76
CA TYR A 705 7.86 0.08 31.95
C TYR A 705 7.07 0.53 33.19
N SER A 706 6.73 1.82 33.31
CA SER A 706 5.91 2.37 34.41
C SER A 706 4.41 2.04 34.31
N LYS A 707 3.93 1.62 33.13
CA LYS A 707 2.53 1.19 32.90
C LYS A 707 2.41 -0.34 32.82
N MET A 708 3.53 -1.05 32.86
CA MET A 708 3.56 -2.51 32.75
C MET A 708 3.09 -3.15 34.07
N PRO A 709 2.10 -4.06 34.05
CA PRO A 709 1.57 -4.68 35.27
C PRO A 709 2.58 -5.59 35.98
N ASN A 710 3.62 -6.02 35.27
CA ASN A 710 4.72 -6.85 35.74
C ASN A 710 6.01 -6.04 36.00
N GLN A 711 5.90 -4.74 36.30
CA GLN A 711 7.04 -3.91 36.69
C GLN A 711 7.77 -4.53 37.91
N ILE A 712 9.08 -4.72 37.76
CA ILE A 712 9.92 -5.29 38.82
C ILE A 712 10.21 -4.20 39.84
N SER A 713 9.75 -4.39 41.08
CA SER A 713 9.99 -3.40 42.15
C SER A 713 11.44 -3.30 42.58
N THR A 714 12.13 -4.43 42.70
CA THR A 714 13.49 -4.49 43.24
C THR A 714 14.41 -5.07 42.19
N LEU A 715 15.38 -4.27 41.75
CA LEU A 715 16.36 -4.64 40.74
C LEU A 715 17.75 -4.62 41.34
N ASP A 716 18.54 -5.62 40.99
CA ASP A 716 19.96 -5.66 41.30
C ASP A 716 20.71 -4.89 40.21
N PHE A 717 21.27 -3.74 40.57
CA PHE A 717 22.05 -2.91 39.65
C PHE A 717 23.51 -3.34 39.59
N ASN A 718 23.93 -4.30 40.42
CA ASN A 718 25.24 -4.90 40.39
C ASN A 718 26.36 -3.83 40.34
N ASP A 719 27.15 -3.80 39.27
CA ASP A 719 28.28 -2.90 39.00
C ASP A 719 27.89 -1.61 38.24
N THR A 720 26.60 -1.34 38.02
CA THR A 720 26.12 -0.14 37.31
C THR A 720 26.62 1.16 37.96
N PHE A 721 26.66 1.20 39.30
CA PHE A 721 27.09 2.38 40.05
C PHE A 721 28.44 2.15 40.71
N LEU A 722 29.44 2.94 40.29
CA LEU A 722 30.77 3.00 40.91
C LEU A 722 30.76 3.36 42.42
N SER A 723 29.79 4.15 42.86
CA SER A 723 29.65 4.58 44.25
C SER A 723 28.22 5.03 44.56
N LEU A 724 27.91 5.23 45.85
CA LEU A 724 26.62 5.79 46.25
C LEU A 724 26.41 7.23 45.73
N ASP A 725 27.47 8.03 45.62
CA ASP A 725 27.37 9.38 45.06
C ASP A 725 27.08 9.36 43.56
N HIS A 726 27.64 8.38 42.83
CA HIS A 726 27.27 8.14 41.44
C HIS A 726 25.78 7.77 41.33
N LEU A 727 25.29 6.85 42.17
CA LEU A 727 23.86 6.50 42.24
C LEU A 727 22.99 7.74 42.52
N ARG A 728 23.36 8.59 43.48
CA ARG A 728 22.66 9.85 43.78
C ARG A 728 22.59 10.80 42.59
N SER A 729 23.69 10.92 41.85
CA SER A 729 23.73 11.78 40.66
C SER A 729 22.84 11.28 39.51
N CYS A 730 22.58 9.96 39.44
CA CYS A 730 21.73 9.37 38.40
C CYS A 730 20.23 9.54 38.64
N PHE A 731 19.79 9.84 39.86
CA PHE A 731 18.38 10.02 40.23
C PHE A 731 18.13 11.38 40.88
N PRO A 732 18.33 12.51 40.18
CA PRO A 732 18.29 13.86 40.77
C PRO A 732 16.93 14.27 41.33
N GLY A 733 15.84 13.67 40.85
CA GLY A 733 14.47 13.94 41.31
C GLY A 733 13.93 12.98 42.37
N CYS A 734 14.74 12.05 42.87
CA CYS A 734 14.31 11.03 43.84
C CYS A 734 15.04 11.18 45.17
N THR A 735 14.33 10.88 46.26
CA THR A 735 14.94 10.80 47.60
C THR A 735 15.53 9.41 47.79
N ILE A 736 16.84 9.30 48.03
CA ILE A 736 17.52 8.02 48.20
C ILE A 736 17.66 7.68 49.69
N LYS A 737 17.03 6.59 50.10
CA LYS A 737 17.13 6.02 51.45
C LYS A 737 17.93 4.74 51.41
N VAL A 738 19.10 4.75 52.02
CA VAL A 738 19.96 3.55 52.14
C VAL A 738 19.54 2.75 53.38
N ILE A 739 19.45 1.43 53.27
CA ILE A 739 19.09 0.54 54.40
C ILE A 739 20.25 0.43 55.40
N GLU A 740 21.49 0.50 54.91
CA GLU A 740 22.71 0.39 55.71
C GLU A 740 23.11 1.74 56.31
N ASP A 741 23.25 1.81 57.64
CA ASP A 741 23.56 3.04 58.37
C ASP A 741 25.07 3.35 58.38
N TYR A 742 25.93 2.34 58.24
CA TYR A 742 27.40 2.52 58.25
C TYR A 742 27.92 2.96 56.88
N PRO A 743 28.51 4.17 56.74
CA PRO A 743 28.98 4.68 55.43
C PRO A 743 30.03 3.79 54.76
N GLU A 744 30.83 3.06 55.54
CA GLU A 744 31.89 2.16 55.05
C GLU A 744 31.33 0.94 54.29
N LEU A 745 30.09 0.55 54.57
CA LEU A 745 29.38 -0.57 53.95
C LEU A 745 28.45 -0.12 52.81
N GLN A 746 28.33 1.19 52.56
CA GLN A 746 27.55 1.76 51.45
C GLN A 746 28.32 1.72 50.12
N VAL A 747 28.94 0.57 49.85
CA VAL A 747 29.72 0.30 48.64
C VAL A 747 28.93 -0.61 47.70
N PRO A 748 29.18 -0.54 46.38
CA PRO A 748 28.52 -1.44 45.43
C PRO A 748 28.90 -2.91 45.69
N PRO A 749 28.07 -3.86 45.23
CA PRO A 749 26.85 -3.68 44.44
C PRO A 749 25.60 -3.23 45.21
N PHE A 750 24.65 -2.62 44.48
CA PHE A 750 23.41 -2.08 45.05
C PHE A 750 22.16 -2.73 44.46
N ARG A 751 21.24 -3.19 45.33
CA ARG A 751 19.85 -3.45 44.94
C ARG A 751 19.02 -2.20 45.21
N ILE A 752 18.23 -1.80 44.23
CA ILE A 752 17.36 -0.64 44.32
C ILE A 752 15.92 -1.10 44.24
N LYS A 753 15.12 -0.69 45.22
CA LYS A 753 13.68 -0.88 45.24
C LYS A 753 12.99 0.43 44.85
N PHE A 754 12.30 0.37 43.72
CA PHE A 754 11.46 1.42 43.18
C PHE A 754 10.05 1.36 43.81
N PRO A 755 9.43 2.53 44.05
CA PRO A 755 8.03 2.60 44.45
C PRO A 755 7.17 2.14 43.26
N ILE A 756 6.28 1.18 43.49
CA ILE A 756 5.29 0.78 42.49
C ILE A 756 4.09 1.71 42.65
N SER A 757 3.73 2.44 41.59
CA SER A 757 2.43 3.11 41.55
C SER A 757 1.35 2.02 41.45
N ASN A 758 0.58 1.82 42.52
CA ASN A 758 -0.53 0.88 42.50
C ASN A 758 -1.67 1.45 41.62
N THR A 759 -1.57 1.32 40.31
CA THR A 759 -2.69 1.50 39.38
C THR A 759 -3.56 0.23 39.34
N LYS A 760 -3.99 -0.27 40.51
CA LYS A 760 -5.03 -1.31 40.58
C LYS A 760 -6.42 -0.64 40.57
N ASP A 761 -7.19 -0.92 39.51
CA ASP A 761 -8.65 -0.79 39.42
C ASP A 761 -9.31 0.57 39.72
N LYS A 762 -9.29 1.51 38.77
CA LYS A 762 -10.36 2.51 38.59
C LYS A 762 -11.32 2.17 37.42
N GLY A 763 -11.51 0.88 37.17
CA GLY A 763 -12.47 0.37 36.19
C GLY A 763 -13.91 0.28 36.75
N LYS A 764 -14.56 1.41 37.06
CA LYS A 764 -16.04 1.49 37.17
C LYS A 764 -16.53 2.95 37.13
N LYS A 765 -17.16 3.31 36.00
CA LYS A 765 -18.02 4.50 35.75
C LYS A 765 -17.55 5.82 36.38
N ARG A 766 -16.81 6.64 35.63
CA ARG A 766 -16.67 8.08 35.93
C ARG A 766 -17.78 8.89 35.23
N LYS A 767 -18.58 9.59 36.04
CA LYS A 767 -19.28 10.82 35.65
C LYS A 767 -18.22 11.92 35.51
N ALA A 768 -18.38 12.77 34.51
CA ALA A 768 -17.65 14.04 34.43
C ALA A 768 -18.04 14.93 35.63
N ASP A 769 -17.10 15.73 36.11
CA ASP A 769 -17.16 16.62 37.29
C ASP A 769 -16.67 16.00 38.60
N GLU A 770 -15.35 15.75 38.69
CA GLU A 770 -14.59 15.85 39.94
C GLU A 770 -13.12 16.14 39.57
N GLU A 771 -12.61 17.28 40.02
CA GLU A 771 -11.22 17.74 39.83
C GLU A 771 -10.23 16.69 40.36
N GLU A 772 -9.28 16.27 39.51
CA GLU A 772 -8.19 15.39 39.92
C GLU A 772 -7.27 16.16 40.86
N LYS A 773 -7.27 15.77 42.14
CA LYS A 773 -6.16 16.05 43.04
C LYS A 773 -5.00 15.13 42.64
N ASP A 774 -3.91 15.72 42.18
CA ASP A 774 -2.61 15.07 42.05
C ASP A 774 -2.16 14.60 43.44
N ASP A 775 -2.24 13.30 43.70
CA ASP A 775 -1.55 12.68 44.83
C ASP A 775 -0.05 12.71 44.52
N GLU A 776 0.76 13.40 45.33
CA GLU A 776 2.22 13.47 45.19
C GLU A 776 2.81 12.06 45.07
N GLU A 777 3.40 11.74 43.91
CA GLU A 777 4.11 10.48 43.70
C GLU A 777 5.22 10.32 44.75
N ASP A 778 5.22 9.22 45.51
CA ASP A 778 6.30 8.87 46.43
C ASP A 778 7.58 8.61 45.63
N LYS A 779 8.47 9.61 45.55
CA LYS A 779 9.74 9.56 44.79
C LYS A 779 10.90 8.98 45.62
N THR A 780 10.61 8.08 46.55
CA THR A 780 11.64 7.51 47.44
C THR A 780 12.20 6.20 46.88
N LEU A 781 13.51 6.13 46.66
CA LEU A 781 14.23 4.91 46.29
C LEU A 781 14.89 4.29 47.51
N ILE A 782 14.66 2.99 47.74
CA ILE A 782 15.30 2.25 48.83
C ILE A 782 16.50 1.50 48.26
N VAL A 783 17.70 1.77 48.78
CA VAL A 783 18.96 1.19 48.32
C VAL A 783 19.51 0.22 49.37
N GLU A 784 19.75 -1.02 48.96
CA GLU A 784 20.38 -2.08 49.75
C GLU A 784 21.76 -2.39 49.15
N PRO A 785 22.85 -1.94 49.79
CA PRO A 785 24.19 -2.44 49.51
C PRO A 785 24.29 -3.92 49.90
N TYR A 786 25.02 -4.73 49.13
CA TYR A 786 25.27 -6.13 49.50
C TYR A 786 26.67 -6.59 49.09
N VAL A 787 27.16 -7.65 49.73
CA VAL A 787 28.45 -8.25 49.39
C VAL A 787 28.25 -9.35 48.34
N ALA A 788 28.96 -9.24 47.22
CA ALA A 788 28.94 -10.28 46.20
C ALA A 788 29.37 -11.64 46.77
N PRO A 789 28.66 -12.74 46.46
CA PRO A 789 29.03 -14.07 46.96
C PRO A 789 30.48 -14.42 46.59
N ASN A 790 31.24 -14.93 47.57
CA ASN A 790 32.63 -15.31 47.37
C ASN A 790 32.74 -16.44 46.32
N ARG A 791 33.59 -16.23 45.30
CA ARG A 791 33.81 -17.17 44.16
C ARG A 791 35.07 -18.04 44.31
N GLY A 792 35.52 -18.25 45.55
CA GLY A 792 36.68 -19.07 45.89
C GLY A 792 37.87 -18.25 46.44
N PRO A 793 38.96 -18.94 46.81
CA PRO A 793 40.07 -18.33 47.54
C PRO A 793 41.00 -17.47 46.69
N TYR A 794 40.82 -17.47 45.37
CA TYR A 794 41.73 -16.80 44.44
C TYR A 794 41.21 -15.41 44.07
N PRO A 795 41.95 -14.32 44.37
CA PRO A 795 41.49 -12.96 44.10
C PRO A 795 41.20 -12.67 42.62
N TYR A 796 41.89 -13.33 41.69
CA TYR A 796 41.63 -13.17 40.25
C TYR A 796 40.28 -13.77 39.79
N ASN A 797 39.58 -14.53 40.64
CA ASN A 797 38.23 -15.03 40.38
C ASN A 797 37.13 -14.02 40.75
N GLN A 798 37.49 -12.85 41.30
CA GLN A 798 36.55 -11.76 41.46
C GLN A 798 35.94 -11.39 40.09
N PRO A 799 34.65 -11.04 40.03
CA PRO A 799 34.04 -10.57 38.79
C PRO A 799 34.81 -9.36 38.26
N LYS A 800 34.87 -9.27 36.92
CA LYS A 800 35.60 -8.20 36.21
C LYS A 800 35.01 -6.84 36.48
#